data_AF-A0A928UKU5-F1
#
_entry.id   AF-A0A928UKU5-F1
#
_cell.length_a   1.000
_cell.length_b   1.000
_cell.length_c   1.000
_cell.angle_alpha   90.00
_cell.angle_beta   90.00
_cell.angle_gamma   90.00
#
_symmetry.space_group_name_H-M   'P 1'
#
loop_
_entity.id
_entity.type
_entity.pdbx_description
1 polymer ?
#
loop_
_entity_poly.entity_id
_entity_poly.type
_entity_poly.pdbx_seq_one_letter_code
_entity_poly.pdbx_strand_id
1 'polypeptide(L)'
;MCYIIQSKDDNLISKSSSGGMFAELAKYVLSKNGVVFGCAMERVQNGFEVKHIYIEKEEDLYKLQGSKYVQSNLGNTIKQAKEFLEQGRFVLFSGTPCQIAGLKTYLKKDYDILLTVDLSCEGTPSIETFNKYIKYLEENVIKSKIIDFKFRSKKHFGWSTSGFIAIYKKNGKIKEKILPQNLSSYFTYFLNGNILQERCFSCKYTGTKKRVGDITIADAWGVDKEYPELLKTKFSKNKGVSLVLINTSKGLSIFNEINANLICKKIDVNKLRKYNHPLRHPSIKPAKYEYYQNIVKNQDYKNLDKIFKEEVGKKYYYYSLKNHTPKFIKNIIKLFMKRNKKVDCLLMTWFWNNNYGSILAAYALHKVVKKLGYTSKCIFNIIPLGYAKFFKKHFQLTNFCLNNKDFKNLNKISNTFIVGSDNQINYICERKNISRNLFNFTDSSKKRIMISGSIGSWDGSTNSDVEHNYVQHLLKRFDYLSTREEYGKDVFKNVFCCDADWINDPVFYLEKEDYLNLIKGIKENYSNKIMQYILYPTKETQSIVEHFKEKTNKEIIKFDGNENVKCFSRHKGKLVENWLSAIINSDLIITDSFHCVAFSLIFNKPFVCIKNTHATVRFTSLFNRLGIDIPLIESIEDLERVSLDYDKKQVNDQLSNIRKFALSKIEEALSKPKVLTNEQIEQEKEFQKLNKKFIENSTPWYKKNKLFYFGIIIPFVIPFLRLKRDLCRK
;
A
#
# COMPACT_ATOMS: atom_id res chain seq x y z
N MET A 1 5.00 24.23 33.35
CA MET A 1 4.23 22.98 33.07
C MET A 1 4.31 22.64 31.59
N CYS A 2 4.14 21.38 31.16
CA CYS A 2 4.28 21.00 29.74
C CYS A 2 3.10 20.18 29.24
N TYR A 3 2.63 20.50 28.03
CA TYR A 3 1.47 19.89 27.40
C TYR A 3 1.77 19.55 25.95
N ILE A 4 1.14 18.50 25.44
CA ILE A 4 0.89 18.38 24.00
C ILE A 4 -0.53 18.86 23.71
N ILE A 5 -0.71 19.61 22.63
CA ILE A 5 -2.00 20.19 22.25
C ILE A 5 -2.29 20.04 20.76
N GLN A 6 -3.58 20.10 20.45
CA GLN A 6 -4.14 20.24 19.12
C GLN A 6 -5.41 21.09 19.23
N SER A 7 -5.53 22.13 18.41
CA SER A 7 -6.74 22.93 18.28
C SER A 7 -7.90 22.06 17.77
N LYS A 8 -9.11 22.34 18.27
CA LYS A 8 -10.36 21.75 17.76
C LYS A 8 -10.83 22.41 16.46
N ASP A 9 -10.31 23.58 16.11
CA ASP A 9 -10.65 24.33 14.90
C ASP A 9 -9.80 23.86 13.71
N ASP A 10 -10.46 23.16 12.78
CA ASP A 10 -9.84 22.59 11.60
C ASP A 10 -9.36 23.64 10.58
N ASN A 11 -9.97 24.83 10.57
CA ASN A 11 -9.53 25.92 9.70
C ASN A 11 -8.20 26.49 10.21
N LEU A 12 -8.09 26.76 11.52
CA LEU A 12 -6.87 27.26 12.14
C LEU A 12 -5.72 26.25 12.04
N ILE A 13 -5.99 24.98 12.31
CA ILE A 13 -4.94 23.97 12.27
C ILE A 13 -4.41 23.76 10.85
N SER A 14 -5.24 23.87 9.82
CA SER A 14 -4.83 23.69 8.42
C SER A 14 -3.84 24.76 7.93
N LYS A 15 -3.99 25.99 8.43
CA LYS A 15 -3.11 27.14 8.17
C LYS A 15 -1.87 27.16 9.08
N SER A 16 -1.93 26.48 10.21
CA SER A 16 -0.83 26.38 11.18
C SER A 16 0.21 25.33 10.79
N SER A 17 1.46 25.52 11.20
CA SER A 17 2.53 24.54 10.94
C SER A 17 2.49 23.31 11.84
N SER A 18 1.83 23.39 12.99
CA SER A 18 1.76 22.35 14.01
C SER A 18 0.33 22.21 14.53
N GLY A 19 0.12 21.93 15.82
CA GLY A 19 -1.20 21.76 16.44
C GLY A 19 -2.05 23.02 16.63
N GLY A 20 -1.59 24.21 16.24
CA GLY A 20 -2.42 25.42 16.19
C GLY A 20 -2.37 26.33 17.43
N MET A 21 -1.47 26.08 18.38
CA MET A 21 -1.41 26.84 19.65
C MET A 21 -1.32 28.36 19.47
N PHE A 22 -0.44 28.85 18.57
CA PHE A 22 -0.31 30.28 18.31
C PHE A 22 -1.62 30.91 17.84
N ALA A 23 -2.36 30.22 16.96
CA ALA A 23 -3.60 30.73 16.40
C ALA A 23 -4.69 30.85 17.47
N GLU A 24 -4.78 29.88 18.38
CA GLU A 24 -5.72 29.93 19.52
C GLU A 24 -5.41 31.09 20.47
N LEU A 25 -4.13 31.29 20.81
CA LEU A 25 -3.71 32.42 21.64
C LEU A 25 -3.98 33.77 20.95
N ALA A 26 -3.74 33.84 19.64
CA ALA A 26 -4.02 35.04 18.86
C ALA A 26 -5.53 35.35 18.83
N LYS A 27 -6.39 34.36 18.59
CA LYS A 27 -7.85 34.53 18.64
C LYS A 27 -8.32 35.02 20.00
N TYR A 28 -7.79 34.46 21.07
CA TYR A 28 -8.10 34.91 22.42
C TYR A 28 -7.79 36.40 22.62
N VAL A 29 -6.61 36.87 22.21
CA VAL A 29 -6.26 38.30 22.31
C VAL A 29 -7.13 39.18 21.42
N LEU A 30 -7.37 38.76 20.17
CA LEU A 30 -8.21 39.49 19.23
C LEU A 30 -9.68 39.59 19.70
N SER A 31 -10.19 38.55 20.37
CA SER A 31 -11.55 38.57 20.95
C SER A 31 -11.73 39.60 22.07
N LYS A 32 -10.62 40.07 22.64
CA LYS A 32 -10.58 41.14 23.65
C LYS A 32 -10.26 42.51 23.03
N ASN A 33 -10.50 42.67 21.73
CA ASN A 33 -10.11 43.86 20.95
C ASN A 33 -8.61 44.20 21.08
N GLY A 34 -7.78 43.17 21.30
CA GLY A 34 -6.35 43.29 21.48
C GLY A 34 -5.58 43.30 20.15
N VAL A 35 -4.25 43.33 20.26
CA VAL A 35 -3.32 43.44 19.13
C VAL A 35 -2.36 42.26 19.13
N VAL A 36 -2.16 41.62 17.97
CA VAL A 36 -1.29 40.44 17.84
C VAL A 36 -0.11 40.77 16.93
N PHE A 37 1.11 40.68 17.47
CA PHE A 37 2.37 40.83 16.75
C PHE A 37 2.96 39.47 16.38
N GLY A 38 3.45 39.34 15.15
CA GLY A 38 4.12 38.13 14.68
C GLY A 38 4.77 38.29 13.30
N CYS A 39 5.39 37.22 12.82
CA CYS A 39 6.15 37.22 11.57
C CYS A 39 5.26 37.03 10.33
N ALA A 40 5.26 38.05 9.46
CA ALA A 40 4.72 37.98 8.10
C ALA A 40 5.83 37.83 7.05
N MET A 41 5.45 37.37 5.87
CA MET A 41 6.33 37.30 4.70
C MET A 41 5.54 37.76 3.48
N GLU A 42 6.11 38.70 2.73
CA GLU A 42 5.46 39.32 1.58
C GLU A 42 6.40 39.33 0.38
N ARG A 43 5.83 39.19 -0.82
CA ARG A 43 6.59 39.25 -2.06
C ARG A 43 6.91 40.72 -2.38
N VAL A 44 8.18 41.00 -2.66
CA VAL A 44 8.65 42.30 -3.17
C VAL A 44 9.32 42.12 -4.54
N GLN A 45 9.72 43.23 -5.18
CA GLN A 45 10.30 43.22 -6.53
C GLN A 45 11.47 42.24 -6.66
N ASN A 46 12.39 42.26 -5.69
CA ASN A 46 13.65 41.51 -5.71
C ASN A 46 13.72 40.35 -4.70
N GLY A 47 12.58 39.72 -4.40
CA GLY A 47 12.52 38.55 -3.50
C GLY A 47 11.37 38.66 -2.52
N PHE A 48 11.60 38.29 -1.28
CA PHE A 48 10.64 38.42 -0.19
C PHE A 48 11.17 39.36 0.89
N GLU A 49 10.24 40.07 1.53
CA GLU A 49 10.48 40.74 2.80
C GLU A 49 9.88 39.88 3.92
N VAL A 50 10.63 39.71 5.01
CA VAL A 50 10.20 38.97 6.19
C VAL A 50 10.31 39.89 7.40
N LYS A 51 9.17 40.30 7.93
CA LYS A 51 9.10 41.31 9.00
C LYS A 51 8.04 40.96 10.04
N HIS A 52 8.20 41.46 11.25
CA HIS A 52 7.11 41.47 12.21
C HIS A 52 6.13 42.57 11.82
N ILE A 53 4.85 42.24 11.93
CA ILE A 53 3.73 43.19 11.80
C ILE A 53 2.79 42.94 12.98
N TYR A 54 1.83 43.84 13.18
CA TYR A 54 0.67 43.58 14.01
C TYR A 54 -0.58 43.36 13.18
N ILE A 55 -1.57 42.72 13.79
CA ILE A 55 -2.93 42.59 13.29
C ILE A 55 -3.90 42.89 14.43
N GLU A 56 -5.09 43.37 14.08
CA GLU A 56 -6.16 43.69 15.04
C GLU A 56 -7.45 42.91 14.75
N LYS A 57 -7.49 42.15 13.64
CA LYS A 57 -8.64 41.39 13.20
C LYS A 57 -8.27 39.93 12.94
N GLU A 58 -9.20 39.01 13.25
CA GLU A 58 -9.00 37.57 13.01
C GLU A 58 -8.82 37.23 11.53
N GLU A 59 -9.45 38.00 10.63
CA GLU A 59 -9.32 37.83 9.17
C GLU A 59 -7.86 37.95 8.68
N ASP A 60 -7.02 38.68 9.41
CA ASP A 60 -5.61 38.89 9.08
C ASP A 60 -4.67 37.83 9.70
N LEU A 61 -5.19 36.94 10.56
CA LEU A 61 -4.39 35.97 11.30
C LEU A 61 -3.55 35.06 10.40
N TYR A 62 -4.06 34.73 9.21
CA TYR A 62 -3.35 33.89 8.25
C TYR A 62 -2.00 34.48 7.81
N LYS A 63 -1.81 35.80 7.87
CA LYS A 63 -0.54 36.49 7.56
C LYS A 63 0.57 36.07 8.52
N LEU A 64 0.21 35.87 9.79
CA LEU A 64 1.12 35.50 10.87
C LEU A 64 1.30 33.98 11.03
N GLN A 65 0.38 33.18 10.48
CA GLN A 65 0.45 31.72 10.56
C GLN A 65 1.52 31.11 9.65
N GLY A 66 1.97 29.91 10.01
CA GLY A 66 2.98 29.16 9.28
C GLY A 66 4.42 29.51 9.69
N SER A 67 5.32 28.53 9.56
CA SER A 67 6.75 28.71 9.85
C SER A 67 7.45 29.46 8.72
N LYS A 68 8.34 30.38 9.10
CA LYS A 68 9.28 31.06 8.20
C LYS A 68 10.70 30.74 8.70
N TYR A 69 11.49 29.99 7.92
CA TYR A 69 12.84 29.56 8.31
C TYR A 69 13.89 30.57 7.85
N VAL A 70 13.68 31.83 8.22
CA VAL A 70 14.47 32.99 7.80
C VAL A 70 14.28 34.08 8.85
N GLN A 71 15.31 34.90 9.07
CA GLN A 71 15.27 35.96 10.06
C GLN A 71 14.17 36.98 9.72
N SER A 72 13.37 37.34 10.72
CA SER A 72 12.37 38.39 10.61
C SER A 72 12.90 39.73 11.13
N ASN A 73 12.69 40.80 10.38
CA ASN A 73 12.99 42.17 10.79
C ASN A 73 11.93 42.67 11.78
N LEU A 74 12.33 43.18 12.93
CA LEU A 74 11.39 43.72 13.92
C LEU A 74 10.91 45.14 13.56
N GLY A 75 11.68 45.92 12.79
CA GLY A 75 11.35 47.33 12.51
C GLY A 75 10.93 48.09 13.78
N ASN A 76 9.81 48.80 13.71
CA ASN A 76 9.26 49.57 14.84
C ASN A 76 8.28 48.78 15.72
N THR A 77 8.13 47.46 15.51
CA THR A 77 7.08 46.68 16.21
C THR A 77 7.23 46.64 17.72
N ILE A 78 8.45 46.68 18.26
CA ILE A 78 8.67 46.78 19.70
C ILE A 78 8.10 48.10 20.25
N LYS A 79 8.36 49.22 19.55
CA LYS A 79 7.85 50.54 19.92
C LYS A 79 6.32 50.57 19.84
N GLN A 80 5.76 50.05 18.75
CA GLN A 80 4.31 49.96 18.56
C GLN A 80 3.63 49.10 19.62
N ALA A 81 4.24 47.97 20.01
CA ALA A 81 3.73 47.14 21.10
C ALA A 81 3.66 47.93 22.42
N LYS A 82 4.69 48.72 22.73
CA LYS A 82 4.68 49.63 23.90
C LYS A 82 3.55 50.65 23.81
N GLU A 83 3.37 51.30 22.66
CA GLU A 83 2.32 52.31 22.45
C GLU A 83 0.92 51.71 22.69
N PHE A 84 0.62 50.51 22.18
CA PHE A 84 -0.65 49.83 22.45
C PHE A 84 -0.84 49.43 23.91
N LEU A 85 0.23 48.97 24.56
CA LEU A 85 0.19 48.63 25.99
C LEU A 85 -0.07 49.87 26.86
N GLU A 86 0.50 51.03 26.50
CA GLU A 86 0.27 52.29 27.20
C GLU A 86 -1.16 52.83 26.98
N GLN A 87 -1.80 52.46 25.86
CA GLN A 87 -3.23 52.68 25.61
C GLN A 87 -4.15 51.68 26.34
N GLY A 88 -3.60 50.80 27.18
CA GLY A 88 -4.38 49.80 27.91
C GLY A 88 -4.88 48.63 27.05
N ARG A 89 -4.38 48.48 25.82
CA ARG A 89 -4.81 47.40 24.92
C ARG A 89 -4.05 46.11 25.19
N PHE A 90 -4.79 45.01 25.16
CA PHE A 90 -4.20 43.68 25.36
C PHE A 90 -3.32 43.29 24.16
N VAL A 91 -2.08 42.88 24.40
CA VAL A 91 -1.09 42.58 23.34
C VAL A 91 -0.60 41.14 23.43
N LEU A 92 -0.62 40.42 22.32
CA LEU A 92 0.19 39.21 22.13
C LEU A 92 1.42 39.57 21.31
N PHE A 93 2.62 39.27 21.81
CA PHE A 93 3.84 39.36 21.01
C PHE A 93 4.46 37.97 20.83
N SER A 94 4.45 37.46 19.60
CA SER A 94 5.05 36.17 19.25
C SER A 94 6.34 36.37 18.47
N GLY A 95 7.41 35.72 18.88
CA GLY A 95 8.71 35.82 18.22
C GLY A 95 9.66 34.68 18.56
N THR A 96 10.88 34.75 18.03
CA THR A 96 11.96 33.89 18.53
C THR A 96 12.34 34.30 19.96
N PRO A 97 12.93 33.41 20.78
CA PRO A 97 13.25 33.72 22.17
C PRO A 97 14.13 34.97 22.33
N CYS A 98 15.12 35.18 21.45
CA CYS A 98 15.93 36.40 21.51
C CYS A 98 15.14 37.68 21.15
N GLN A 99 14.11 37.59 20.32
CA GLN A 99 13.22 38.72 20.03
C GLN A 99 12.31 39.04 21.23
N ILE A 100 11.78 38.03 21.91
CA ILE A 100 11.00 38.22 23.15
C ILE A 100 11.87 38.80 24.27
N ALA A 101 13.12 38.33 24.40
CA ALA A 101 14.06 38.92 25.34
C ALA A 101 14.32 40.41 25.01
N GLY A 102 14.54 40.74 23.73
CA GLY A 102 14.69 42.13 23.28
C GLY A 102 13.49 43.02 23.60
N LEU A 103 12.26 42.52 23.38
CA LEU A 103 11.02 43.21 23.77
C LEU A 103 10.99 43.50 25.27
N LYS A 104 11.20 42.48 26.11
CA LYS A 104 11.17 42.65 27.57
C LYS A 104 12.23 43.63 28.07
N THR A 105 13.45 43.56 27.53
CA THR A 105 14.53 44.51 27.85
C THR A 105 14.16 45.95 27.45
N TYR A 106 13.52 46.14 26.31
CA TYR A 106 13.10 47.46 25.86
C TYR A 106 11.97 48.06 26.72
N LEU A 107 10.99 47.23 27.11
CA LEU A 107 9.84 47.67 27.91
C LEU A 107 10.21 48.08 29.34
N LYS A 108 11.28 47.50 29.92
CA LYS A 108 11.81 47.80 31.27
C LYS A 108 10.84 47.60 32.45
N LYS A 109 9.63 47.12 32.19
CA LYS A 109 8.63 46.71 33.20
C LYS A 109 7.76 45.59 32.65
N ASP A 110 7.15 44.83 33.55
CA ASP A 110 6.15 43.85 33.20
C ASP A 110 4.78 44.51 32.98
N TYR A 111 4.02 43.96 32.04
CA TYR A 111 2.64 44.34 31.76
C TYR A 111 1.75 43.11 31.92
N ASP A 112 0.70 43.20 32.72
CA ASP A 112 -0.31 42.13 32.85
C ASP A 112 -1.06 41.91 31.53
N ILE A 113 -1.26 43.01 30.80
CA ILE A 113 -1.90 43.04 29.49
C ILE A 113 -0.96 42.66 28.31
N LEU A 114 0.23 42.12 28.59
CA LEU A 114 1.14 41.59 27.57
C LEU A 114 1.28 40.07 27.70
N LEU A 115 0.88 39.33 26.67
CA LEU A 115 1.18 37.90 26.51
C LEU A 115 2.38 37.72 25.58
N THR A 116 3.47 37.15 26.08
CA THR A 116 4.65 36.82 25.27
C THR A 116 4.69 35.34 24.88
N VAL A 117 4.84 35.06 23.58
CA VAL A 117 4.93 33.69 23.04
C VAL A 117 6.26 33.51 22.32
N ASP A 118 7.08 32.57 22.80
CA ASP A 118 8.35 32.24 22.14
C ASP A 118 8.33 30.84 21.49
N LEU A 119 9.29 30.60 20.60
CA LEU A 119 9.38 29.36 19.83
C LEU A 119 10.58 28.50 20.25
N SER A 120 10.46 27.17 20.14
CA SER A 120 11.64 26.28 20.07
C SER A 120 12.40 26.52 18.76
N CYS A 121 13.34 27.46 18.78
CA CYS A 121 14.02 27.99 17.59
C CYS A 121 15.38 27.31 17.34
N GLU A 122 15.56 26.74 16.15
CA GLU A 122 16.83 26.16 15.68
C GLU A 122 17.88 27.22 15.28
N GLY A 123 17.45 28.47 15.10
CA GLY A 123 18.24 29.53 14.49
C GLY A 123 17.64 29.95 13.16
N THR A 124 18.23 30.97 12.54
CA THR A 124 17.70 31.57 11.32
C THR A 124 18.81 31.88 10.34
N PRO A 125 18.66 31.58 9.04
CA PRO A 125 19.44 32.20 7.98
C PRO A 125 19.07 33.68 7.79
N SER A 126 19.94 34.44 7.11
CA SER A 126 19.66 35.83 6.75
C SER A 126 18.62 35.94 5.63
N ILE A 127 17.95 37.10 5.55
CA ILE A 127 17.02 37.42 4.47
C ILE A 127 17.72 37.46 3.11
N GLU A 128 18.98 37.92 3.08
CA GLU A 128 19.79 37.97 1.87
C GLU A 128 20.05 36.57 1.30
N THR A 129 20.46 35.62 2.15
CA THR A 129 20.66 34.22 1.74
C THR A 129 19.37 33.61 1.20
N PHE A 130 18.22 33.90 1.83
CA PHE A 130 16.94 33.43 1.35
C PHE A 130 16.56 34.04 -0.01
N ASN A 131 16.75 35.34 -0.21
CA ASN A 131 16.45 35.99 -1.49
C ASN A 131 17.40 35.54 -2.62
N LYS A 132 18.67 35.25 -2.30
CA LYS A 132 19.60 34.57 -3.21
C LYS A 132 19.09 33.18 -3.60
N TYR A 133 18.53 32.40 -2.67
CA TYR A 133 17.89 31.11 -2.97
C TYR A 133 16.64 31.26 -3.85
N ILE A 134 15.78 32.23 -3.56
CA ILE A 134 14.57 32.52 -4.35
C ILE A 134 14.96 32.89 -5.78
N LYS A 135 15.94 33.77 -5.97
CA LYS A 135 16.47 34.13 -7.30
C LYS A 135 16.97 32.90 -8.05
N TYR A 136 17.77 32.05 -7.39
CA TYR A 136 18.23 30.79 -7.98
C TYR A 136 17.07 29.89 -8.42
N LEU A 137 16.02 29.74 -7.60
CA LEU A 137 14.85 28.95 -7.97
C LEU A 137 14.12 29.53 -9.18
N GLU A 138 13.89 30.85 -9.21
CA GLU A 138 13.23 31.54 -10.32
C GLU A 138 14.00 31.35 -11.63
N GLU A 139 15.32 31.50 -11.59
CA GLU A 139 16.18 31.52 -12.78
C GLU A 139 16.61 30.14 -13.24
N ASN A 140 16.77 29.15 -12.36
CA ASN A 140 17.39 27.87 -12.70
C ASN A 140 16.44 26.67 -12.57
N VAL A 141 15.44 26.74 -11.69
CA VAL A 141 14.59 25.57 -11.35
C VAL A 141 13.16 25.71 -11.87
N ILE A 142 12.54 26.87 -11.68
CA ILE A 142 11.13 27.12 -11.96
C ILE A 142 10.95 27.83 -13.30
N LYS A 143 11.92 28.68 -13.68
CA LYS A 143 11.87 29.51 -14.91
C LYS A 143 10.61 30.39 -14.94
N SER A 144 10.28 30.98 -13.80
CA SER A 144 9.14 31.88 -13.58
C SER A 144 9.25 32.55 -12.20
N LYS A 145 8.60 33.71 -12.03
CA LYS A 145 8.55 34.46 -10.76
C LYS A 145 7.70 33.74 -9.71
N ILE A 146 8.26 33.59 -8.52
CA ILE A 146 7.59 33.01 -7.35
C ILE A 146 6.73 34.08 -6.71
N ILE A 147 5.44 33.82 -6.50
CA ILE A 147 4.50 34.76 -5.86
C ILE A 147 4.27 34.46 -4.38
N ASP A 148 4.47 33.21 -3.96
CA ASP A 148 4.38 32.80 -2.55
C ASP A 148 5.31 31.60 -2.29
N PHE A 149 5.77 31.46 -1.05
CA PHE A 149 6.70 30.42 -0.64
C PHE A 149 6.29 29.82 0.70
N LYS A 150 6.11 28.51 0.76
CA LYS A 150 5.71 27.80 1.98
C LYS A 150 6.82 26.86 2.43
N PHE A 151 7.35 27.11 3.63
CA PHE A 151 8.38 26.28 4.24
C PHE A 151 7.85 24.91 4.73
N ARG A 152 6.52 24.74 4.78
CA ARG A 152 5.86 23.47 5.11
C ARG A 152 4.53 23.36 4.38
N SER A 153 4.07 22.13 4.13
CA SER A 153 2.76 21.88 3.54
C SER A 153 2.12 20.60 4.08
N LYS A 154 1.05 20.76 4.86
CA LYS A 154 0.23 19.63 5.32
C LYS A 154 -0.52 18.95 4.18
N LYS A 155 -0.93 19.72 3.16
CA LYS A 155 -1.58 19.21 1.93
C LYS A 155 -0.75 18.15 1.23
N HIS A 156 0.57 18.38 1.08
CA HIS A 156 1.45 17.49 0.33
C HIS A 156 2.13 16.43 1.19
N PHE A 157 2.42 16.74 2.46
CA PHE A 157 3.30 15.93 3.29
C PHE A 157 2.73 15.55 4.66
N GLY A 158 1.50 15.96 4.98
CA GLY A 158 0.99 15.91 6.35
C GLY A 158 1.82 16.80 7.30
N TRP A 159 1.72 16.56 8.59
CA TRP A 159 2.58 17.22 9.57
C TRP A 159 4.00 16.64 9.55
N SER A 160 4.85 17.24 8.72
CA SER A 160 6.25 16.85 8.56
C SER A 160 7.12 18.03 8.13
N THR A 161 8.42 17.76 7.94
CA THR A 161 9.43 18.67 7.39
C THR A 161 9.96 18.13 6.05
N SER A 162 9.09 17.56 5.19
CA SER A 162 9.52 16.82 3.99
C SER A 162 9.83 17.69 2.75
N GLY A 163 9.53 18.98 2.77
CA GLY A 163 9.87 19.87 1.67
C GLY A 163 9.16 21.22 1.71
N PHE A 164 9.61 22.11 0.83
CA PHE A 164 9.03 23.43 0.59
C PHE A 164 8.11 23.42 -0.62
N ILE A 165 7.26 24.46 -0.71
CA ILE A 165 6.41 24.71 -1.87
C ILE A 165 6.70 26.11 -2.39
N ALA A 166 7.12 26.22 -3.65
CA ALA A 166 7.17 27.49 -4.35
C ALA A 166 5.92 27.63 -5.22
N ILE A 167 5.20 28.74 -5.08
CA ILE A 167 3.98 29.05 -5.82
C ILE A 167 4.33 30.10 -6.87
N TYR A 168 3.93 29.89 -8.11
CA TYR A 168 4.30 30.75 -9.24
C TYR A 168 3.18 30.79 -10.29
N LYS A 169 3.18 31.82 -11.15
CA LYS A 169 2.20 31.95 -12.24
C LYS A 169 2.87 31.54 -13.56
N LYS A 170 2.26 30.59 -14.29
CA LYS A 170 2.71 30.19 -15.64
C LYS A 170 1.51 30.06 -16.56
N ASN A 171 1.50 30.85 -17.63
CA ASN A 171 0.42 30.96 -18.61
C ASN A 171 -0.93 31.30 -17.94
N GLY A 172 -0.97 32.37 -17.14
CA GLY A 172 -2.18 32.79 -16.43
C GLY A 172 -2.57 31.95 -15.21
N LYS A 173 -2.08 30.70 -15.08
CA LYS A 173 -2.47 29.76 -14.03
C LYS A 173 -1.49 29.72 -12.87
N ILE A 174 -2.01 29.62 -11.64
CA ILE A 174 -1.23 29.37 -10.43
C ILE A 174 -0.73 27.91 -10.45
N LYS A 175 0.56 27.72 -10.21
CA LYS A 175 1.21 26.41 -10.12
C LYS A 175 1.99 26.30 -8.82
N GLU A 176 2.12 25.07 -8.33
CA GLU A 176 2.91 24.72 -7.16
C GLU A 176 4.10 23.85 -7.59
N LYS A 177 5.33 24.24 -7.24
CA LYS A 177 6.52 23.41 -7.35
C LYS A 177 6.85 22.85 -5.97
N ILE A 178 6.82 21.52 -5.87
CA ILE A 178 7.30 20.81 -4.68
C ILE A 178 8.84 20.77 -4.71
N LEU A 179 9.46 21.19 -3.61
CA LEU A 179 10.91 21.19 -3.39
C LEU A 179 11.25 20.24 -2.23
N PRO A 180 11.52 18.94 -2.52
CA PRO A 180 11.80 17.95 -1.49
C PRO A 180 13.02 18.33 -0.66
N GLN A 181 12.97 18.07 0.66
CA GLN A 181 14.05 18.37 1.61
C GLN A 181 15.42 17.86 1.12
N ASN A 182 15.46 16.60 0.68
CA ASN A 182 16.67 15.92 0.21
C ASN A 182 17.20 16.39 -1.16
N LEU A 183 16.51 17.33 -1.81
CA LEU A 183 16.90 17.95 -3.07
C LEU A 183 16.97 19.48 -2.97
N SER A 184 16.80 20.03 -1.77
CA SER A 184 16.90 21.47 -1.51
C SER A 184 18.18 21.74 -0.72
N SER A 185 19.12 22.43 -1.34
CA SER A 185 20.34 22.94 -0.71
C SER A 185 20.01 23.84 0.48
N TYR A 186 19.06 24.78 0.33
CA TYR A 186 18.65 25.67 1.41
C TYR A 186 18.13 24.90 2.63
N PHE A 187 17.23 23.92 2.41
CA PHE A 187 16.70 23.11 3.50
C PHE A 187 17.82 22.35 4.20
N THR A 188 18.64 21.64 3.43
CA THR A 188 19.70 20.79 3.99
C THR A 188 20.70 21.61 4.80
N TYR A 189 21.19 22.71 4.24
CA TYR A 189 22.15 23.57 4.91
C TYR A 189 21.57 24.35 6.09
N PHE A 190 20.27 24.67 6.07
CA PHE A 190 19.57 25.23 7.24
C PHE A 190 19.58 24.24 8.40
N LEU A 191 19.14 23.00 8.18
CA LEU A 191 19.07 21.98 9.24
C LEU A 191 20.44 21.57 9.77
N ASN A 192 21.45 21.57 8.92
CA ASN A 192 22.82 21.23 9.30
C ASN A 192 23.57 22.40 9.95
N GLY A 193 22.95 23.57 10.08
CA GLY A 193 23.59 24.74 10.69
C GLY A 193 24.51 25.54 9.76
N ASN A 194 24.69 25.14 8.50
CA ASN A 194 25.68 25.73 7.60
C ASN A 194 25.37 27.18 7.18
N ILE A 195 24.08 27.53 7.11
CA ILE A 195 23.62 28.88 6.72
C ILE A 195 22.91 29.62 7.85
N LEU A 196 23.06 29.19 9.10
CA LEU A 196 22.51 29.93 10.25
C LEU A 196 23.35 31.18 10.54
N GLN A 197 22.77 32.13 11.27
CA GLN A 197 23.53 33.27 11.81
C GLN A 197 24.48 32.82 12.91
N GLU A 198 25.68 33.39 12.97
CA GLU A 198 26.73 32.98 13.92
C GLU A 198 26.28 33.02 15.38
N ARG A 199 25.54 34.07 15.76
CA ARG A 199 24.96 34.23 17.11
C ARG A 199 24.02 33.09 17.53
N CYS A 200 23.50 32.28 16.59
CA CYS A 200 22.63 31.16 16.90
C CYS A 200 23.37 30.01 17.61
N PHE A 201 24.69 29.87 17.38
CA PHE A 201 25.50 28.81 18.00
C PHE A 201 25.81 29.08 19.49
N SER A 202 25.66 30.32 19.94
CA SER A 202 25.87 30.74 21.33
C SER A 202 24.57 31.22 22.02
N CYS A 203 23.41 30.84 21.47
CA CYS A 203 22.11 31.32 21.93
C CYS A 203 21.80 30.93 23.39
N LYS A 204 21.65 31.93 24.27
CA LYS A 204 21.38 31.73 25.72
C LYS A 204 19.95 31.28 26.05
N TYR A 205 19.05 31.26 25.07
CA TYR A 205 17.61 31.03 25.27
C TYR A 205 17.14 29.64 24.80
N THR A 206 18.06 28.72 24.52
CA THR A 206 17.74 27.32 24.26
C THR A 206 17.58 26.52 25.56
N GLY A 207 17.12 25.28 25.47
CA GLY A 207 16.83 24.47 26.66
C GLY A 207 15.41 24.66 27.19
N THR A 208 15.12 24.03 28.33
CA THR A 208 13.79 24.09 28.98
C THR A 208 13.76 24.96 30.25
N LYS A 209 14.92 25.29 30.83
CA LYS A 209 14.99 26.00 32.12
C LYS A 209 14.99 27.53 32.03
N LYS A 210 15.37 28.10 30.87
CA LYS A 210 15.57 29.56 30.68
C LYS A 210 14.70 30.12 29.55
N ARG A 211 13.42 29.74 29.53
CA ARG A 211 12.45 30.24 28.54
C ARG A 211 12.00 31.64 28.94
N VAL A 212 11.88 32.54 27.97
CA VAL A 212 11.64 33.97 28.23
C VAL A 212 10.20 34.41 27.95
N GLY A 213 9.50 33.72 27.05
CA GLY A 213 8.06 33.92 26.84
C GLY A 213 7.23 33.35 27.98
N ASP A 214 6.03 33.88 28.18
CA ASP A 214 5.02 33.32 29.10
C ASP A 214 4.63 31.89 28.68
N ILE A 215 4.56 31.68 27.36
CA ILE A 215 4.32 30.38 26.74
C ILE A 215 5.39 30.13 25.67
N THR A 216 6.00 28.95 25.69
CA THR A 216 6.83 28.45 24.58
C THR A 216 6.06 27.44 23.76
N ILE A 217 6.10 27.57 22.44
CA ILE A 217 5.51 26.59 21.52
C ILE A 217 6.58 25.91 20.64
N ALA A 218 6.35 24.63 20.37
CA ALA A 218 7.22 23.76 19.58
C ALA A 218 6.39 22.74 18.81
N ASP A 219 7.02 22.02 17.89
CA ASP A 219 6.47 20.78 17.37
C ASP A 219 6.62 19.66 18.42
N ALA A 220 5.61 18.79 18.58
CA ALA A 220 5.71 17.63 19.46
C ALA A 220 6.49 16.47 18.81
N TRP A 221 7.70 16.73 18.29
CA TRP A 221 8.51 15.67 17.69
C TRP A 221 8.78 14.54 18.69
N GLY A 222 8.63 13.29 18.23
CA GLY A 222 8.76 12.08 19.06
C GLY A 222 7.48 11.65 19.79
N VAL A 223 6.37 12.37 19.66
CA VAL A 223 5.08 11.98 20.26
C VAL A 223 4.60 10.60 19.81
N ASP A 224 4.93 10.19 18.58
CA ASP A 224 4.63 8.87 18.04
C ASP A 224 5.47 7.73 18.62
N LYS A 225 6.55 8.06 19.34
CA LYS A 225 7.43 7.11 20.01
C LYS A 225 7.15 7.06 21.51
N GLU A 226 6.98 8.21 22.14
CA GLU A 226 6.84 8.32 23.60
C GLU A 226 5.39 8.25 24.09
N TYR A 227 4.43 8.60 23.22
CA TYR A 227 3.00 8.60 23.52
C TYR A 227 2.15 8.06 22.34
N PRO A 228 2.48 6.88 21.78
CA PRO A 228 1.79 6.32 20.60
C PRO A 228 0.28 6.11 20.81
N GLU A 229 -0.15 5.84 22.03
CA GLU A 229 -1.55 5.64 22.42
C GLU A 229 -2.40 6.90 22.22
N LEU A 230 -1.83 8.08 22.44
CA LEU A 230 -2.55 9.36 22.29
C LEU A 230 -2.87 9.66 20.82
N LEU A 231 -2.03 9.17 19.88
CA LEU A 231 -2.26 9.32 18.44
C LEU A 231 -3.30 8.33 17.87
N LYS A 232 -3.62 7.26 18.61
CA LYS A 232 -4.66 6.30 18.21
C LYS A 232 -6.05 6.73 18.62
N THR A 233 -6.16 7.55 19.66
CA THR A 233 -7.41 7.78 20.38
C THR A 233 -7.85 9.24 20.39
N LYS A 234 -6.91 10.19 20.55
CA LYS A 234 -7.25 11.58 20.89
C LYS A 234 -6.70 12.62 19.91
N PHE A 235 -5.51 12.39 19.35
CA PHE A 235 -4.81 13.36 18.50
C PHE A 235 -4.63 12.85 17.07
N SER A 236 -4.81 13.73 16.09
CA SER A 236 -4.50 13.42 14.69
C SER A 236 -3.07 13.83 14.34
N LYS A 237 -2.19 12.84 14.12
CA LYS A 237 -0.80 13.07 13.69
C LYS A 237 -0.73 13.88 12.40
N ASN A 238 -1.59 13.61 11.43
CA ASN A 238 -1.56 14.26 10.12
C ASN A 238 -1.95 15.75 10.20
N LYS A 239 -2.86 16.11 11.12
CA LYS A 239 -3.23 17.50 11.40
C LYS A 239 -2.15 18.24 12.19
N GLY A 240 -1.30 17.53 12.94
CA GLY A 240 -0.13 18.05 13.64
C GLY A 240 -0.38 18.35 15.11
N VAL A 241 0.67 18.22 15.93
CA VAL A 241 0.58 18.30 17.40
C VAL A 241 1.64 19.26 17.91
N SER A 242 1.23 20.27 18.67
CA SER A 242 2.15 21.24 19.29
C SER A 242 2.58 20.76 20.67
N LEU A 243 3.86 20.96 20.98
CA LEU A 243 4.39 20.91 22.34
C LEU A 243 4.35 22.33 22.92
N VAL A 244 3.83 22.47 24.13
CA VAL A 244 3.62 23.75 24.80
C VAL A 244 4.25 23.71 26.19
N LEU A 245 5.15 24.65 26.48
CA LEU A 245 5.70 24.87 27.81
C LEU A 245 5.07 26.15 28.36
N ILE A 246 4.42 26.04 29.50
CA ILE A 246 3.87 27.17 30.26
C ILE A 246 4.92 27.58 31.28
N ASN A 247 5.43 28.80 31.14
CA ASN A 247 6.60 29.28 31.86
C ASN A 247 6.24 30.26 32.99
N THR A 248 5.10 30.97 32.90
CA THR A 248 4.63 31.91 33.92
C THR A 248 3.21 31.59 34.40
N SER A 249 2.82 32.14 35.56
CA SER A 249 1.45 32.07 36.08
C SER A 249 0.44 32.73 35.12
N LYS A 250 0.81 33.88 34.54
CA LYS A 250 0.04 34.55 33.47
C LYS A 250 -0.21 33.63 32.27
N GLY A 251 0.84 32.96 31.79
CA GLY A 251 0.71 31.97 30.71
C GLY A 251 -0.22 30.81 31.09
N LEU A 252 -0.22 30.37 32.35
CA LEU A 252 -1.11 29.32 32.85
C LEU A 252 -2.56 29.78 32.91
N SER A 253 -2.82 31.00 33.39
CA SER A 253 -4.17 31.58 33.43
C SER A 253 -4.80 31.62 32.04
N ILE A 254 -4.08 32.20 31.07
CA ILE A 254 -4.56 32.32 29.70
C ILE A 254 -4.72 30.95 29.03
N PHE A 255 -3.79 30.01 29.28
CA PHE A 255 -3.92 28.64 28.80
C PHE A 255 -5.21 27.97 29.29
N ASN A 256 -5.56 28.18 30.56
CA ASN A 256 -6.78 27.61 31.15
C ASN A 256 -8.04 28.22 30.51
N GLU A 257 -8.04 29.52 30.22
CA GLU A 257 -9.16 30.20 29.54
C GLU A 257 -9.42 29.64 28.13
N ILE A 258 -8.37 29.29 27.38
CA ILE A 258 -8.53 28.73 26.02
C ILE A 258 -8.64 27.20 25.99
N ASN A 259 -8.54 26.52 27.14
CA ASN A 259 -8.46 25.06 27.22
C ASN A 259 -9.67 24.36 26.58
N ALA A 260 -10.85 24.97 26.64
CA ALA A 260 -12.07 24.46 25.99
C ALA A 260 -11.92 24.29 24.47
N ASN A 261 -11.07 25.09 23.82
CA ASN A 261 -10.81 25.03 22.37
C ASN A 261 -9.73 24.01 22.01
N LEU A 262 -9.08 23.40 23.02
CA LEU A 262 -7.94 22.52 22.85
C LEU A 262 -8.30 21.07 23.14
N ILE A 263 -7.70 20.19 22.35
CA ILE A 263 -7.40 18.81 22.75
C ILE A 263 -6.03 18.87 23.41
N CYS A 264 -5.93 18.65 24.72
CA CYS A 264 -4.65 18.71 25.43
C CYS A 264 -4.39 17.48 26.30
N LYS A 265 -3.11 17.26 26.62
CA LYS A 265 -2.65 16.31 27.64
C LYS A 265 -1.35 16.84 28.26
N LYS A 266 -1.30 16.87 29.60
CA LYS A 266 -0.06 17.17 30.35
C LYS A 266 0.93 16.03 30.14
N ILE A 267 2.20 16.36 29.90
CA ILE A 267 3.26 15.39 29.61
C ILE A 267 4.55 15.73 30.36
N ASP A 268 5.46 14.75 30.43
CA ASP A 268 6.84 15.00 30.81
C ASP A 268 7.63 15.50 29.58
N VAL A 269 8.16 16.72 29.68
CA VAL A 269 8.95 17.36 28.63
C VAL A 269 10.22 16.59 28.32
N ASN A 270 10.83 15.90 29.29
CA ASN A 270 12.09 15.19 29.08
C ASN A 270 11.94 14.08 28.04
N LYS A 271 10.77 13.43 27.97
CA LYS A 271 10.46 12.42 26.94
C LYS A 271 10.52 12.99 25.53
N LEU A 272 9.98 14.19 25.30
CA LEU A 272 9.98 14.82 23.97
C LEU A 272 11.22 15.70 23.69
N ARG A 273 11.88 16.19 24.74
CA ARG A 273 13.08 17.05 24.65
C ARG A 273 14.19 16.41 23.83
N LYS A 274 14.39 15.08 23.93
CA LYS A 274 15.41 14.36 23.15
C LYS A 274 15.19 14.40 21.64
N TYR A 275 13.96 14.65 21.18
CA TYR A 275 13.60 14.78 19.76
C TYR A 275 13.52 16.23 19.28
N ASN A 276 13.61 17.20 20.18
CA ASN A 276 13.48 18.62 19.90
C ASN A 276 14.81 19.32 20.23
N HIS A 277 15.69 19.40 19.24
CA HIS A 277 17.07 19.86 19.42
C HIS A 277 17.19 21.22 20.14
N PRO A 278 16.41 22.27 19.82
CA PRO A 278 16.52 23.57 20.51
C PRO A 278 16.10 23.56 21.98
N LEU A 279 15.35 22.54 22.41
CA LEU A 279 14.99 22.35 23.82
C LEU A 279 16.13 21.66 24.61
N ARG A 280 17.24 21.28 23.96
CA ARG A 280 18.42 20.71 24.61
C ARG A 280 19.52 21.72 24.79
N HIS A 281 20.01 22.29 23.69
CA HIS A 281 21.15 23.21 23.64
C HIS A 281 21.12 24.02 22.31
N PRO A 282 21.99 25.03 22.15
CA PRO A 282 22.16 25.74 20.87
C PRO A 282 22.66 24.81 19.76
N SER A 283 22.42 25.17 18.51
CA SER A 283 23.01 24.45 17.37
C SER A 283 24.53 24.48 17.45
N ILE A 284 25.16 23.40 17.00
CA ILE A 284 26.62 23.26 17.01
C ILE A 284 27.16 23.88 15.73
N LYS A 285 28.14 24.78 15.85
CA LYS A 285 28.80 25.42 14.69
C LYS A 285 29.50 24.35 13.85
N PRO A 286 29.10 24.14 12.57
CA PRO A 286 29.74 23.13 11.72
C PRO A 286 31.19 23.47 11.38
N ALA A 287 32.05 22.47 11.20
CA ALA A 287 33.47 22.68 10.87
C ALA A 287 33.67 23.50 9.58
N LYS A 288 32.82 23.29 8.56
CA LYS A 288 32.85 24.03 7.29
C LYS A 288 32.02 25.33 7.31
N TYR A 289 31.60 25.85 8.46
CA TYR A 289 30.71 27.02 8.54
C TYR A 289 31.26 28.23 7.77
N GLU A 290 32.52 28.62 8.02
CA GLU A 290 33.14 29.79 7.36
C GLU A 290 33.20 29.63 5.84
N TYR A 291 33.46 28.41 5.36
CA TYR A 291 33.46 28.09 3.94
C TYR A 291 32.10 28.38 3.28
N TYR A 292 31.00 27.91 3.88
CA TYR A 292 29.67 28.17 3.33
C TYR A 292 29.27 29.64 3.44
N GLN A 293 29.61 30.32 4.54
CA GLN A 293 29.33 31.76 4.71
C GLN A 293 30.08 32.60 3.66
N ASN A 294 31.33 32.28 3.37
CA ASN A 294 32.11 32.95 2.33
C ASN A 294 31.46 32.82 0.94
N ILE A 295 30.98 31.64 0.59
CA ILE A 295 30.25 31.42 -0.67
C ILE A 295 28.95 32.22 -0.69
N VAL A 296 28.16 32.16 0.38
CA VAL A 296 26.89 32.90 0.48
C VAL A 296 27.11 34.41 0.34
N LYS A 297 28.19 34.94 0.93
CA LYS A 297 28.51 36.38 0.89
C LYS A 297 28.99 36.82 -0.49
N ASN A 298 29.93 36.08 -1.07
CA ASN A 298 30.73 36.56 -2.21
C ASN A 298 30.34 35.93 -3.56
N GLN A 299 29.42 34.96 -3.60
CA GLN A 299 29.05 34.25 -4.83
C GLN A 299 27.54 34.13 -5.04
N ASP A 300 27.15 33.75 -6.26
CA ASP A 300 25.78 33.39 -6.59
C ASP A 300 25.37 32.09 -5.88
N TYR A 301 24.10 32.00 -5.45
CA TYR A 301 23.54 30.82 -4.82
C TYR A 301 23.66 29.55 -5.67
N LYS A 302 23.74 29.68 -7.00
CA LYS A 302 23.98 28.56 -7.91
C LYS A 302 25.24 27.76 -7.54
N ASN A 303 26.28 28.42 -7.04
CA ASN A 303 27.52 27.75 -6.60
C ASN A 303 27.30 26.94 -5.33
N LEU A 304 26.53 27.48 -4.38
CA LEU A 304 26.14 26.75 -3.16
C LEU A 304 25.32 25.49 -3.50
N ASP A 305 24.41 25.58 -4.48
CA ASP A 305 23.64 24.43 -4.94
C ASP A 305 24.47 23.41 -5.73
N LYS A 306 25.51 23.86 -6.46
CA LYS A 306 26.48 22.98 -7.12
C LYS A 306 27.26 22.16 -6.08
N ILE A 307 27.80 22.81 -5.05
CA ILE A 307 28.50 22.13 -3.95
C ILE A 307 27.57 21.13 -3.26
N PHE A 308 26.32 21.50 -3.02
CA PHE A 308 25.33 20.57 -2.46
C PHE A 308 25.17 19.31 -3.31
N LYS A 309 25.06 19.45 -4.63
CA LYS A 309 24.95 18.29 -5.55
C LYS A 309 26.20 17.42 -5.52
N GLU A 310 27.38 18.03 -5.45
CA GLU A 310 28.66 17.33 -5.35
C GLU A 310 28.77 16.55 -4.02
N GLU A 311 28.44 17.18 -2.88
CA GLU A 311 28.48 16.55 -1.56
C GLU A 311 27.45 15.41 -1.40
N VAL A 312 26.25 15.56 -1.98
CA VAL A 312 25.24 14.49 -1.99
C VAL A 312 25.63 13.37 -3.00
N GLY A 313 26.36 13.72 -4.05
CA GLY A 313 26.90 12.80 -5.06
C GLY A 313 25.81 11.98 -5.76
N LYS A 314 26.09 10.68 -5.98
CA LYS A 314 25.17 9.75 -6.67
C LYS A 314 23.78 9.67 -6.02
N LYS A 315 23.66 9.95 -4.71
CA LYS A 315 22.36 9.94 -4.00
C LYS A 315 21.44 11.04 -4.51
N TYR A 316 21.95 12.15 -5.05
CA TYR A 316 21.15 13.25 -5.58
C TYR A 316 20.31 12.77 -6.76
N TYR A 317 20.94 12.08 -7.72
CA TYR A 317 20.27 11.50 -8.88
C TYR A 317 19.26 10.43 -8.47
N TYR A 318 19.61 9.57 -7.48
CA TYR A 318 18.67 8.61 -6.92
C TYR A 318 17.41 9.28 -6.34
N TYR A 319 17.58 10.34 -5.54
CA TYR A 319 16.47 11.08 -4.95
C TYR A 319 15.65 11.83 -5.99
N SER A 320 16.29 12.39 -7.02
CA SER A 320 15.63 13.03 -8.16
C SER A 320 14.73 12.02 -8.90
N LEU A 321 15.30 10.88 -9.31
CA LEU A 321 14.56 9.80 -9.98
C LEU A 321 13.42 9.29 -9.11
N LYS A 322 13.67 9.02 -7.82
CA LYS A 322 12.65 8.58 -6.88
C LYS A 322 11.52 9.59 -6.76
N ASN A 323 11.80 10.89 -6.75
CA ASN A 323 10.75 11.91 -6.64
C ASN A 323 9.94 12.05 -7.94
N HIS A 324 10.56 11.90 -9.10
CA HIS A 324 9.90 11.89 -10.42
C HIS A 324 9.18 10.59 -10.77
N THR A 325 9.46 9.49 -10.05
CA THR A 325 8.82 8.19 -10.28
C THR A 325 7.31 8.25 -9.95
N PRO A 326 6.41 7.92 -10.91
CA PRO A 326 4.96 7.88 -10.69
C PRO A 326 4.54 7.01 -9.50
N LYS A 327 3.42 7.39 -8.86
CA LYS A 327 2.90 6.71 -7.65
C LYS A 327 2.60 5.23 -7.89
N PHE A 328 2.17 4.85 -9.10
CA PHE A 328 1.93 3.46 -9.46
C PHE A 328 3.24 2.64 -9.45
N ILE A 329 4.34 3.18 -10.02
CA ILE A 329 5.66 2.54 -10.00
C ILE A 329 6.19 2.44 -8.56
N LYS A 330 6.02 3.48 -7.73
CA LYS A 330 6.38 3.43 -6.31
C LYS A 330 5.62 2.34 -5.54
N ASN A 331 4.33 2.15 -5.85
CA ASN A 331 3.51 1.10 -5.23
C ASN A 331 3.96 -0.29 -5.67
N ILE A 332 4.31 -0.44 -6.95
CA ILE A 332 4.91 -1.64 -7.51
C ILE A 332 6.24 -1.95 -6.79
N ILE A 333 7.16 -0.99 -6.70
CA ILE A 333 8.44 -1.12 -5.98
C ILE A 333 8.23 -1.48 -4.49
N LYS A 334 7.23 -0.88 -3.83
CA LYS A 334 6.90 -1.23 -2.43
C LYS A 334 6.42 -2.67 -2.25
N LEU A 335 5.77 -3.27 -3.26
CA LEU A 335 5.42 -4.68 -3.25
C LEU A 335 6.68 -5.56 -3.38
N PHE A 336 7.70 -5.09 -4.10
CA PHE A 336 8.99 -5.78 -4.25
C PHE A 336 9.94 -5.63 -3.05
N MET A 337 9.82 -4.56 -2.26
CA MET A 337 10.79 -4.19 -1.20
C MET A 337 10.39 -4.57 0.23
N LYS A 338 9.26 -5.26 0.47
CA LYS A 338 8.95 -5.74 1.82
C LYS A 338 9.91 -6.87 2.21
N ARG A 339 10.30 -7.00 3.48
CA ARG A 339 10.97 -8.22 3.96
C ARG A 339 9.90 -9.29 4.19
N ASN A 340 10.10 -10.48 3.64
CA ASN A 340 9.21 -11.61 3.91
C ASN A 340 9.36 -12.01 5.38
N LYS A 341 8.34 -11.72 6.20
CA LYS A 341 8.18 -12.36 7.52
C LYS A 341 7.95 -13.87 7.35
N LYS A 342 8.50 -14.67 8.29
CA LYS A 342 8.22 -16.11 8.39
C LYS A 342 6.71 -16.36 8.55
N VAL A 343 6.24 -17.45 7.96
CA VAL A 343 4.85 -17.94 8.01
C VAL A 343 4.87 -19.46 8.10
N ASP A 344 3.77 -20.05 8.54
CA ASP A 344 3.66 -21.52 8.69
C ASP A 344 3.56 -22.22 7.33
N CYS A 345 2.82 -21.61 6.39
CA CYS A 345 2.55 -22.20 5.08
C CYS A 345 2.75 -21.20 3.93
N LEU A 346 3.35 -21.69 2.84
CA LEU A 346 3.35 -21.00 1.55
C LEU A 346 2.46 -21.73 0.56
N LEU A 347 1.49 -21.01 0.01
CA LEU A 347 0.56 -21.53 -0.97
C LEU A 347 1.02 -21.16 -2.38
N MET A 348 1.01 -22.13 -3.28
CA MET A 348 1.19 -21.94 -4.70
C MET A 348 -0.08 -22.42 -5.39
N THR A 349 -1.07 -21.56 -5.35
CA THR A 349 -2.37 -21.75 -5.99
C THR A 349 -2.42 -20.83 -7.19
N TRP A 350 -2.96 -21.30 -8.32
CA TRP A 350 -3.21 -20.54 -9.56
C TRP A 350 -1.99 -20.31 -10.49
N PHE A 351 -2.00 -20.95 -11.67
CA PHE A 351 -1.11 -20.64 -12.80
C PHE A 351 -1.88 -20.56 -14.13
N TRP A 352 -1.62 -19.51 -14.91
CA TRP A 352 -1.96 -19.33 -16.34
C TRP A 352 -3.45 -19.35 -16.75
N ASN A 353 -4.33 -20.03 -16.01
CA ASN A 353 -5.78 -20.05 -16.18
C ASN A 353 -6.44 -18.99 -15.31
N ASN A 354 -6.86 -17.89 -15.94
CA ASN A 354 -7.25 -16.67 -15.24
C ASN A 354 -8.76 -16.44 -15.34
N ASN A 355 -9.54 -17.30 -14.70
CA ASN A 355 -11.00 -17.19 -14.60
C ASN A 355 -11.47 -17.04 -13.14
N TYR A 356 -12.74 -16.65 -12.95
CA TYR A 356 -13.32 -16.42 -11.62
C TYR A 356 -13.26 -17.65 -10.69
N GLY A 357 -13.53 -18.84 -11.23
CA GLY A 357 -13.56 -20.10 -10.50
C GLY A 357 -12.20 -20.44 -9.89
N SER A 358 -11.13 -20.38 -10.68
CA SER A 358 -9.76 -20.63 -10.23
C SER A 358 -9.33 -19.69 -9.10
N ILE A 359 -9.74 -18.41 -9.18
CA ILE A 359 -9.44 -17.41 -8.15
C ILE A 359 -10.19 -17.73 -6.84
N LEU A 360 -11.44 -18.17 -6.94
CA LEU A 360 -12.24 -18.53 -5.76
C LEU A 360 -11.80 -19.86 -5.14
N ALA A 361 -11.32 -20.82 -5.91
CA ALA A 361 -10.69 -22.03 -5.39
C ALA A 361 -9.40 -21.71 -4.62
N ALA A 362 -8.54 -20.84 -5.17
CA ALA A 362 -7.36 -20.33 -4.47
C ALA A 362 -7.71 -19.57 -3.19
N TYR A 363 -8.76 -18.73 -3.24
CA TYR A 363 -9.29 -18.02 -2.07
C TYR A 363 -9.77 -18.99 -1.00
N ALA A 364 -10.53 -20.02 -1.38
CA ALA A 364 -11.09 -20.99 -0.48
C ALA A 364 -10.01 -21.76 0.26
N LEU A 365 -9.01 -22.29 -0.46
CA LEU A 365 -7.89 -22.99 0.16
C LEU A 365 -7.10 -22.09 1.11
N HIS A 366 -6.81 -20.84 0.71
CA HIS A 366 -6.14 -19.87 1.56
C HIS A 366 -6.92 -19.55 2.84
N LYS A 367 -8.26 -19.49 2.74
CA LYS A 367 -9.14 -19.24 3.88
C LYS A 367 -9.23 -20.44 4.82
N VAL A 368 -9.28 -21.66 4.29
CA VAL A 368 -9.27 -22.92 5.06
C VAL A 368 -8.00 -23.03 5.90
N VAL A 369 -6.82 -22.86 5.29
CA VAL A 369 -5.53 -22.93 6.02
C VAL A 369 -5.51 -21.96 7.20
N LYS A 370 -6.08 -20.76 7.04
CA LYS A 370 -6.21 -19.79 8.13
C LYS A 370 -7.23 -20.17 9.19
N LYS A 371 -8.36 -20.77 8.80
CA LYS A 371 -9.37 -21.26 9.75
C LYS A 371 -8.83 -22.39 10.62
N LEU A 372 -7.94 -23.22 10.06
CA LEU A 372 -7.18 -24.25 10.78
C LEU A 372 -6.05 -23.67 11.68
N GLY A 373 -5.96 -22.35 11.83
CA GLY A 373 -5.01 -21.71 12.75
C GLY A 373 -3.62 -21.40 12.17
N TYR A 374 -3.34 -21.74 10.91
CA TYR A 374 -2.02 -21.52 10.31
C TYR A 374 -1.90 -20.14 9.65
N THR A 375 -0.75 -19.49 9.86
CA THR A 375 -0.38 -18.30 9.10
C THR A 375 0.07 -18.68 7.69
N SER A 376 -0.43 -17.95 6.69
CA SER A 376 -0.19 -18.32 5.30
C SER A 376 0.04 -17.13 4.37
N LYS A 377 0.87 -17.35 3.35
CA LYS A 377 1.05 -16.44 2.22
C LYS A 377 0.98 -17.19 0.90
N CYS A 378 0.47 -16.53 -0.13
CA CYS A 378 0.58 -17.02 -1.49
C CYS A 378 1.89 -16.58 -2.12
N ILE A 379 2.58 -17.52 -2.76
CA ILE A 379 3.80 -17.28 -3.52
C ILE A 379 3.45 -16.37 -4.69
N PHE A 380 4.11 -15.22 -4.72
CA PHE A 380 3.83 -14.21 -5.71
C PHE A 380 4.79 -14.35 -6.89
N ASN A 381 4.33 -14.87 -8.03
CA ASN A 381 5.15 -15.07 -9.23
C ASN A 381 4.56 -14.46 -10.51
N ILE A 382 3.23 -14.29 -10.59
CA ILE A 382 2.49 -13.64 -11.67
C ILE A 382 1.29 -12.90 -11.04
N ILE A 383 0.97 -11.66 -11.44
CA ILE A 383 -0.33 -11.03 -11.15
C ILE A 383 -1.11 -10.92 -12.46
N PRO A 384 -2.37 -11.38 -12.50
CA PRO A 384 -3.28 -11.01 -13.56
C PRO A 384 -3.72 -9.56 -13.30
N LEU A 385 -3.29 -8.60 -14.12
CA LEU A 385 -3.59 -7.18 -13.88
C LEU A 385 -5.10 -6.92 -13.70
N GLY A 386 -5.95 -7.74 -14.32
CA GLY A 386 -7.41 -7.73 -14.17
C GLY A 386 -7.93 -7.98 -12.75
N TYR A 387 -7.30 -8.86 -11.95
CA TYR A 387 -7.79 -9.23 -10.61
C TYR A 387 -6.90 -8.74 -9.46
N ALA A 388 -5.93 -7.87 -9.75
CA ALA A 388 -4.99 -7.34 -8.76
C ALA A 388 -5.68 -6.75 -7.51
N LYS A 389 -6.88 -6.16 -7.67
CA LYS A 389 -7.69 -5.61 -6.57
C LYS A 389 -8.17 -6.71 -5.62
N PHE A 390 -8.70 -7.81 -6.15
CA PHE A 390 -9.15 -8.97 -5.36
C PHE A 390 -7.98 -9.60 -4.60
N PHE A 391 -6.86 -9.83 -5.31
CA PHE A 391 -5.64 -10.37 -4.70
C PHE A 391 -5.13 -9.52 -3.55
N LYS A 392 -5.04 -8.20 -3.76
CA LYS A 392 -4.57 -7.26 -2.72
C LYS A 392 -5.50 -7.22 -1.50
N LYS A 393 -6.80 -7.43 -1.69
CA LYS A 393 -7.81 -7.39 -0.63
C LYS A 393 -7.81 -8.67 0.20
N HIS A 394 -7.67 -9.83 -0.43
CA HIS A 394 -7.93 -11.11 0.21
C HIS A 394 -6.70 -11.98 0.48
N PHE A 395 -5.58 -11.71 -0.19
CA PHE A 395 -4.37 -12.53 -0.08
C PHE A 395 -3.22 -11.77 0.57
N GLN A 396 -2.41 -12.51 1.32
CA GLN A 396 -1.08 -12.03 1.74
C GLN A 396 -0.06 -12.63 0.78
N LEU A 397 0.65 -11.78 0.06
CA LEU A 397 1.61 -12.20 -0.95
C LEU A 397 3.03 -12.22 -0.40
N THR A 398 3.86 -13.15 -0.87
CA THR A 398 5.32 -13.04 -0.72
C THR A 398 5.86 -11.87 -1.53
N ASN A 399 7.14 -11.55 -1.36
CA ASN A 399 7.88 -10.84 -2.39
C ASN A 399 7.77 -11.58 -3.73
N PHE A 400 7.83 -10.82 -4.81
CA PHE A 400 7.76 -11.38 -6.14
C PHE A 400 8.95 -12.30 -6.43
N CYS A 401 8.66 -13.53 -6.87
CA CYS A 401 9.62 -14.55 -7.22
C CYS A 401 9.77 -14.62 -8.74
N LEU A 402 10.91 -14.18 -9.25
CA LEU A 402 11.21 -14.12 -10.69
C LEU A 402 12.04 -15.30 -11.17
N ASN A 403 12.99 -15.71 -10.35
CA ASN A 403 14.04 -16.64 -10.74
C ASN A 403 14.26 -17.69 -9.66
N ASN A 404 15.02 -18.72 -9.99
CA ASN A 404 15.27 -19.85 -9.09
C ASN A 404 15.88 -19.42 -7.74
N LYS A 405 16.66 -18.33 -7.68
CA LYS A 405 17.19 -17.81 -6.40
C LYS A 405 16.07 -17.24 -5.52
N ASP A 406 15.10 -16.55 -6.11
CA ASP A 406 13.95 -16.01 -5.36
C ASP A 406 13.07 -17.13 -4.82
N PHE A 407 12.81 -18.16 -5.64
CA PHE A 407 12.09 -19.36 -5.21
C PHE A 407 12.86 -20.14 -4.14
N LYS A 408 14.17 -20.35 -4.29
CA LYS A 408 15.01 -20.98 -3.25
C LYS A 408 15.02 -20.19 -1.94
N ASN A 409 14.94 -18.86 -1.99
CA ASN A 409 14.85 -18.03 -0.78
C ASN A 409 13.54 -18.24 0.00
N LEU A 410 12.51 -18.85 -0.60
CA LEU A 410 11.28 -19.20 0.10
C LEU A 410 11.50 -20.27 1.17
N ASN A 411 12.52 -21.13 1.03
CA ASN A 411 12.90 -22.11 2.06
C ASN A 411 13.28 -21.47 3.41
N LYS A 412 13.63 -20.17 3.41
CA LYS A 412 13.98 -19.41 4.63
C LYS A 412 12.75 -18.88 5.38
N ILE A 413 11.59 -18.83 4.71
CA ILE A 413 10.41 -18.13 5.23
C ILE A 413 9.26 -19.07 5.61
N SER A 414 9.29 -20.33 5.16
CA SER A 414 8.32 -21.35 5.54
C SER A 414 8.96 -22.73 5.53
N ASN A 415 8.43 -23.62 6.37
CA ASN A 415 8.78 -25.03 6.37
C ASN A 415 7.77 -25.90 5.60
N THR A 416 6.59 -25.36 5.29
CA THR A 416 5.52 -26.08 4.59
C THR A 416 5.12 -25.35 3.31
N PHE A 417 5.01 -26.11 2.23
CA PHE A 417 4.62 -25.65 0.89
C PHE A 417 3.40 -26.42 0.42
N ILE A 418 2.36 -25.69 0.02
CA ILE A 418 1.07 -26.24 -0.36
C ILE A 418 0.80 -25.85 -1.81
N VAL A 419 0.57 -26.81 -2.69
CA VAL A 419 0.06 -26.59 -4.04
C VAL A 419 -1.42 -26.99 -4.06
N GLY A 420 -2.25 -26.18 -4.71
CA GLY A 420 -3.70 -26.35 -4.67
C GLY A 420 -4.40 -26.04 -6.00
N SER A 421 -5.71 -26.33 -6.02
CA SER A 421 -6.27 -27.28 -6.99
C SER A 421 -6.09 -26.98 -8.46
N ASP A 422 -6.20 -25.71 -8.84
CA ASP A 422 -6.41 -25.36 -10.22
C ASP A 422 -5.10 -25.06 -10.94
N ASN A 423 -4.51 -26.15 -11.42
CA ASN A 423 -3.30 -26.23 -12.24
C ASN A 423 -3.16 -27.66 -12.75
N GLN A 424 -3.84 -27.94 -13.86
CA GLN A 424 -3.87 -29.29 -14.40
C GLN A 424 -2.46 -29.75 -14.73
N ILE A 425 -2.01 -30.85 -14.12
CA ILE A 425 -0.75 -31.51 -14.48
C ILE A 425 -0.63 -31.65 -16.02
N ASN A 426 -1.77 -31.84 -16.70
CA ASN A 426 -1.98 -31.72 -18.15
C ASN A 426 -1.28 -30.50 -18.83
N TYR A 427 -1.69 -29.27 -18.48
CA TYR A 427 -1.14 -28.03 -19.09
C TYR A 427 0.34 -27.80 -18.73
N ILE A 428 0.79 -28.44 -17.65
CA ILE A 428 2.12 -28.33 -17.07
C ILE A 428 3.11 -29.28 -17.74
N CYS A 429 2.68 -30.50 -18.08
CA CYS A 429 3.40 -31.48 -18.89
C CYS A 429 3.58 -30.99 -20.33
N GLU A 430 2.54 -30.41 -20.95
CA GLU A 430 2.61 -29.91 -22.33
C GLU A 430 3.57 -28.69 -22.54
N ARG A 431 3.86 -27.91 -21.50
CA ARG A 431 4.60 -26.62 -21.61
C ARG A 431 5.95 -26.55 -20.88
N LYS A 432 6.56 -27.69 -20.53
CA LYS A 432 7.91 -27.79 -19.93
C LYS A 432 8.14 -26.95 -18.65
N ASN A 433 7.11 -26.73 -17.83
CA ASN A 433 7.22 -25.95 -16.58
C ASN A 433 6.92 -26.78 -15.30
N ILE A 434 6.87 -28.11 -15.41
CA ILE A 434 6.51 -29.06 -14.33
C ILE A 434 7.34 -28.95 -13.07
N SER A 435 8.63 -28.70 -13.27
CA SER A 435 9.63 -28.58 -12.22
C SER A 435 9.22 -27.59 -11.11
N ARG A 436 8.85 -26.37 -11.48
CA ARG A 436 8.54 -25.32 -10.48
C ARG A 436 7.22 -25.58 -9.77
N ASN A 437 6.23 -26.10 -10.49
CA ASN A 437 4.87 -26.27 -9.99
C ASN A 437 4.75 -27.41 -8.98
N LEU A 438 5.65 -28.39 -9.07
CA LEU A 438 5.83 -29.46 -8.10
C LEU A 438 6.99 -29.18 -7.12
N PHE A 439 7.25 -27.90 -6.84
CA PHE A 439 8.18 -27.45 -5.81
C PHE A 439 9.61 -27.98 -5.94
N ASN A 440 10.18 -28.10 -7.15
CA ASN A 440 11.59 -28.49 -7.34
C ASN A 440 12.59 -27.63 -6.54
N PHE A 441 12.24 -26.38 -6.24
CA PHE A 441 13.11 -25.40 -5.58
C PHE A 441 13.15 -25.53 -4.07
N THR A 442 12.33 -26.41 -3.49
CA THR A 442 12.24 -26.61 -2.04
C THR A 442 13.28 -27.63 -1.57
N ASP A 443 13.90 -27.35 -0.43
CA ASP A 443 14.90 -28.24 0.18
C ASP A 443 14.24 -29.54 0.67
N SER A 444 14.97 -30.65 0.75
CA SER A 444 14.43 -31.96 1.18
C SER A 444 13.78 -31.93 2.57
N SER A 445 14.28 -31.08 3.46
CA SER A 445 13.73 -30.87 4.81
C SER A 445 12.40 -30.13 4.87
N LYS A 446 11.89 -29.65 3.72
CA LYS A 446 10.61 -28.95 3.66
C LYS A 446 9.47 -29.91 3.42
N LYS A 447 8.34 -29.62 4.06
CA LYS A 447 7.09 -30.35 3.85
C LYS A 447 6.40 -29.88 2.57
N ARG A 448 5.98 -30.82 1.73
CA ARG A 448 5.25 -30.56 0.47
C ARG A 448 3.89 -31.23 0.50
N ILE A 449 2.83 -30.46 0.28
CA ILE A 449 1.45 -30.93 0.34
C ILE A 449 0.76 -30.54 -0.96
N MET A 450 0.09 -31.50 -1.61
CA MET A 450 -0.81 -31.25 -2.73
C MET A 450 -2.26 -31.43 -2.27
N ILE A 451 -3.07 -30.39 -2.45
CA ILE A 451 -4.48 -30.38 -2.09
C ILE A 451 -5.33 -30.27 -3.36
N SER A 452 -6.05 -31.34 -3.67
CA SER A 452 -6.94 -31.46 -4.84
C SER A 452 -6.25 -31.12 -6.14
N GLY A 453 -5.03 -31.64 -6.36
CA GLY A 453 -4.32 -31.43 -7.61
C GLY A 453 -5.18 -31.89 -8.79
N SER A 454 -5.51 -30.99 -9.71
CA SER A 454 -6.26 -31.38 -10.89
C SER A 454 -5.35 -32.03 -11.91
N ILE A 455 -5.80 -33.11 -12.54
CA ILE A 455 -5.11 -33.72 -13.68
C ILE A 455 -5.87 -33.54 -15.00
N GLY A 456 -7.12 -33.08 -14.96
CA GLY A 456 -7.85 -32.68 -16.16
C GLY A 456 -8.51 -33.82 -16.88
N SER A 457 -8.05 -34.08 -18.10
CA SER A 457 -8.36 -35.26 -18.90
C SER A 457 -7.08 -36.04 -19.23
N TRP A 458 -5.98 -35.72 -18.53
CA TRP A 458 -4.70 -36.36 -18.74
C TRP A 458 -4.71 -37.77 -18.16
N ASP A 459 -4.20 -38.71 -18.95
CA ASP A 459 -4.13 -40.15 -18.68
C ASP A 459 -2.80 -40.57 -18.04
N GLY A 460 -1.86 -39.63 -17.86
CA GLY A 460 -0.52 -39.93 -17.34
C GLY A 460 0.56 -40.03 -18.43
N SER A 461 0.20 -39.90 -19.71
CA SER A 461 1.16 -39.94 -20.82
C SER A 461 2.19 -38.80 -20.76
N THR A 462 3.45 -39.11 -21.10
CA THR A 462 4.56 -38.14 -21.13
C THR A 462 5.35 -38.27 -22.42
N ASN A 463 6.07 -37.23 -22.83
CA ASN A 463 6.78 -37.24 -24.13
C ASN A 463 8.02 -38.14 -24.17
N SER A 464 8.52 -38.58 -23.00
CA SER A 464 9.70 -39.47 -22.89
C SER A 464 9.80 -40.10 -21.50
N ASP A 465 10.50 -41.22 -21.39
CA ASP A 465 10.81 -41.85 -20.09
C ASP A 465 11.56 -40.92 -19.14
N VAL A 466 12.39 -40.03 -19.68
CA VAL A 466 13.11 -39.03 -18.88
C VAL A 466 12.14 -38.04 -18.23
N GLU A 467 11.13 -37.60 -18.97
CA GLU A 467 10.07 -36.73 -18.43
C GLU A 467 9.19 -37.49 -17.44
N HIS A 468 8.79 -38.72 -17.77
CA HIS A 468 8.05 -39.61 -16.88
C HIS A 468 8.75 -39.75 -15.52
N ASN A 469 10.01 -40.20 -15.53
CA ASN A 469 10.81 -40.41 -14.32
C ASN A 469 11.00 -39.13 -13.53
N TYR A 470 11.13 -37.99 -14.22
CA TYR A 470 11.26 -36.68 -13.57
C TYR A 470 9.99 -36.26 -12.83
N VAL A 471 8.82 -36.44 -13.45
CA VAL A 471 7.52 -36.15 -12.83
C VAL A 471 7.25 -37.12 -11.68
N GLN A 472 7.50 -38.41 -11.90
CA GLN A 472 7.36 -39.44 -10.87
C GLN A 472 8.19 -39.08 -9.63
N HIS A 473 9.45 -38.71 -9.82
CA HIS A 473 10.32 -38.32 -8.71
C HIS A 473 9.81 -37.06 -7.98
N LEU A 474 9.33 -36.06 -8.72
CA LEU A 474 8.76 -34.86 -8.10
C LEU A 474 7.52 -35.15 -7.26
N LEU A 475 6.65 -36.07 -7.71
CA LEU A 475 5.45 -36.48 -6.97
C LEU A 475 5.80 -37.29 -5.72
N LYS A 476 6.76 -38.23 -5.80
CA LYS A 476 7.24 -39.00 -4.64
C LYS A 476 7.86 -38.14 -3.53
N ARG A 477 8.27 -36.90 -3.83
CA ARG A 477 8.78 -35.92 -2.84
C ARG A 477 7.69 -35.27 -2.00
N PHE A 478 6.42 -35.46 -2.33
CA PHE A 478 5.29 -34.93 -1.55
C PHE A 478 5.06 -35.77 -0.30
N ASP A 479 4.79 -35.08 0.81
CA ASP A 479 4.41 -35.69 2.08
C ASP A 479 2.93 -36.06 2.14
N TYR A 480 2.14 -35.43 1.27
CA TYR A 480 0.73 -35.68 1.11
C TYR A 480 0.30 -35.32 -0.32
N LEU A 481 -0.45 -36.24 -0.94
CA LEU A 481 -1.02 -36.07 -2.27
C LEU A 481 -2.53 -36.28 -2.22
N SER A 482 -3.25 -35.41 -2.92
CA SER A 482 -4.66 -35.61 -3.20
C SER A 482 -5.00 -35.10 -4.59
N THR A 483 -5.94 -35.78 -5.24
CA THR A 483 -6.46 -35.45 -6.57
C THR A 483 -7.87 -34.89 -6.47
N ARG A 484 -8.19 -33.95 -7.38
CA ARG A 484 -9.54 -33.39 -7.50
C ARG A 484 -10.52 -34.38 -8.17
N GLU A 485 -10.03 -35.10 -9.18
CA GLU A 485 -10.82 -36.05 -9.96
C GLU A 485 -10.66 -37.49 -9.43
N GLU A 486 -11.73 -38.29 -9.48
CA GLU A 486 -11.77 -39.65 -8.94
C GLU A 486 -10.73 -40.56 -9.61
N TYR A 487 -10.77 -40.62 -10.95
CA TYR A 487 -9.85 -41.40 -11.78
C TYR A 487 -8.37 -41.00 -11.59
N GLY A 488 -8.11 -39.82 -11.02
CA GLY A 488 -6.76 -39.40 -10.71
C GLY A 488 -6.08 -40.30 -9.68
N LYS A 489 -6.83 -40.98 -8.80
CA LYS A 489 -6.24 -41.96 -7.90
C LYS A 489 -5.52 -43.06 -8.67
N ASP A 490 -6.13 -43.53 -9.74
CA ASP A 490 -5.59 -44.59 -10.58
C ASP A 490 -4.38 -44.11 -11.37
N VAL A 491 -4.40 -42.87 -11.87
CA VAL A 491 -3.23 -42.27 -12.54
C VAL A 491 -2.05 -42.14 -11.57
N PHE A 492 -2.25 -41.58 -10.38
CA PHE A 492 -1.19 -41.44 -9.38
C PHE A 492 -0.61 -42.80 -8.97
N LYS A 493 -1.48 -43.80 -8.76
CA LYS A 493 -1.09 -45.14 -8.33
C LYS A 493 -0.40 -45.95 -9.45
N ASN A 494 -1.04 -46.07 -10.60
CA ASN A 494 -0.63 -46.98 -11.67
C ASN A 494 0.46 -46.39 -12.57
N VAL A 495 0.48 -45.07 -12.76
CA VAL A 495 1.46 -44.40 -13.63
C VAL A 495 2.65 -43.88 -12.83
N PHE A 496 2.41 -43.26 -11.67
CA PHE A 496 3.47 -42.60 -10.90
C PHE A 496 3.88 -43.34 -9.62
N CYS A 497 3.26 -44.48 -9.32
CA CYS A 497 3.53 -45.27 -8.11
C CYS A 497 3.46 -44.41 -6.84
N CYS A 498 2.44 -43.55 -6.75
CA CYS A 498 2.17 -42.66 -5.63
C CYS A 498 0.72 -42.84 -5.16
N ASP A 499 0.50 -42.91 -3.85
CA ASP A 499 -0.86 -42.90 -3.32
C ASP A 499 -1.39 -41.45 -3.23
N ALA A 500 -2.64 -41.26 -3.63
CA ALA A 500 -3.34 -39.98 -3.53
C ALA A 500 -4.77 -40.16 -3.04
N ASP A 501 -5.21 -39.32 -2.11
CA ASP A 501 -6.61 -39.27 -1.69
C ASP A 501 -7.48 -38.55 -2.74
N TRP A 502 -8.74 -38.96 -2.88
CA TRP A 502 -9.70 -38.22 -3.71
C TRP A 502 -10.45 -37.17 -2.87
N ILE A 503 -10.04 -35.92 -3.04
CA ILE A 503 -10.64 -34.77 -2.36
C ILE A 503 -11.07 -33.71 -3.39
N ASN A 504 -12.34 -33.34 -3.38
CA ASN A 504 -12.93 -32.41 -4.36
C ASN A 504 -12.31 -31.01 -4.32
N ASP A 505 -12.79 -30.10 -5.18
CA ASP A 505 -12.23 -28.75 -5.27
C ASP A 505 -12.36 -27.94 -3.96
N PRO A 506 -11.39 -27.08 -3.62
CA PRO A 506 -11.42 -26.29 -2.40
C PRO A 506 -12.62 -25.39 -2.21
N VAL A 507 -13.38 -25.08 -3.27
CA VAL A 507 -14.63 -24.32 -3.13
C VAL A 507 -15.66 -24.99 -2.21
N PHE A 508 -15.59 -26.31 -2.03
CA PHE A 508 -16.51 -27.04 -1.15
C PHE A 508 -16.08 -27.02 0.34
N TYR A 509 -14.86 -26.59 0.64
CA TYR A 509 -14.30 -26.70 1.99
C TYR A 509 -14.77 -25.60 2.94
N LEU A 510 -15.29 -24.51 2.36
CA LEU A 510 -15.85 -23.41 3.11
C LEU A 510 -17.35 -23.59 3.33
N GLU A 511 -17.86 -22.86 4.32
CA GLU A 511 -19.29 -22.75 4.58
C GLU A 511 -19.91 -21.70 3.66
N LYS A 512 -21.24 -21.77 3.44
CA LYS A 512 -21.95 -20.82 2.58
C LYS A 512 -21.75 -19.38 3.07
N GLU A 513 -21.70 -19.19 4.38
CA GLU A 513 -21.52 -17.91 5.05
C GLU A 513 -20.20 -17.24 4.70
N ASP A 514 -19.13 -18.00 4.42
CA ASP A 514 -17.84 -17.43 4.02
C ASP A 514 -17.96 -16.69 2.67
N TYR A 515 -18.72 -17.26 1.74
CA TYR A 515 -18.98 -16.71 0.42
C TYR A 515 -20.01 -15.57 0.47
N LEU A 516 -21.06 -15.69 1.27
CA LEU A 516 -22.01 -14.59 1.51
C LEU A 516 -21.29 -13.36 2.10
N ASN A 517 -20.34 -13.58 3.00
CA ASN A 517 -19.50 -12.50 3.52
C ASN A 517 -18.59 -11.88 2.45
N LEU A 518 -18.14 -12.66 1.46
CA LEU A 518 -17.30 -12.16 0.37
C LEU A 518 -18.05 -11.17 -0.53
N ILE A 519 -19.34 -11.39 -0.76
CA ILE A 519 -20.19 -10.55 -1.63
C ILE A 519 -20.89 -9.39 -0.89
N LYS A 520 -20.66 -9.22 0.42
CA LYS A 520 -21.22 -8.10 1.19
C LYS A 520 -20.85 -6.76 0.55
N GLY A 521 -21.86 -5.95 0.23
CA GLY A 521 -21.70 -4.61 -0.35
C GLY A 521 -21.71 -4.54 -1.88
N ILE A 522 -21.97 -5.64 -2.57
CA ILE A 522 -22.34 -5.62 -4.00
C ILE A 522 -23.73 -4.98 -4.14
N LYS A 523 -23.86 -4.05 -5.08
CA LYS A 523 -25.09 -3.23 -5.26
C LYS A 523 -25.91 -3.65 -6.47
N GLU A 524 -25.31 -4.37 -7.39
CA GLU A 524 -25.93 -4.82 -8.62
C GLU A 524 -27.07 -5.81 -8.32
N ASN A 525 -28.24 -5.56 -8.90
CA ASN A 525 -29.39 -6.44 -8.77
C ASN A 525 -29.35 -7.55 -9.83
N TYR A 526 -29.35 -8.79 -9.37
CA TYR A 526 -29.34 -10.00 -10.19
C TYR A 526 -30.63 -10.82 -10.08
N SER A 527 -31.59 -10.38 -9.26
CA SER A 527 -32.89 -11.04 -9.05
C SER A 527 -33.77 -10.93 -10.29
N ASN A 528 -34.59 -11.96 -10.57
CA ASN A 528 -35.42 -12.05 -11.78
C ASN A 528 -34.62 -12.08 -13.09
N LYS A 529 -33.43 -12.70 -13.06
CA LYS A 529 -32.52 -12.76 -14.22
C LYS A 529 -31.89 -14.15 -14.37
N ILE A 530 -31.39 -14.42 -15.56
CA ILE A 530 -30.63 -15.64 -15.89
C ILE A 530 -29.15 -15.27 -15.98
N MET A 531 -28.29 -16.00 -15.29
CA MET A 531 -26.84 -15.82 -15.37
C MET A 531 -26.25 -16.78 -16.40
N GLN A 532 -25.50 -16.25 -17.37
CA GLN A 532 -24.77 -17.03 -18.35
C GLN A 532 -23.26 -16.92 -18.10
N TYR A 533 -22.60 -18.07 -17.97
CA TYR A 533 -21.15 -18.16 -17.94
C TYR A 533 -20.65 -19.36 -18.74
N ILE A 534 -20.19 -19.07 -19.97
CA ILE A 534 -19.73 -20.08 -20.94
C ILE A 534 -18.26 -19.82 -21.26
N LEU A 535 -17.41 -20.81 -20.98
CA LEU A 535 -15.98 -20.82 -21.24
C LEU A 535 -15.68 -21.13 -22.70
N TYR A 536 -16.42 -22.08 -23.31
CA TYR A 536 -16.22 -22.55 -24.67
C TYR A 536 -17.49 -22.36 -25.51
N PRO A 537 -17.81 -21.12 -25.94
CA PRO A 537 -19.04 -20.85 -26.66
C PRO A 537 -19.04 -21.51 -28.05
N THR A 538 -20.10 -22.27 -28.34
CA THR A 538 -20.45 -22.81 -29.67
C THR A 538 -21.79 -22.24 -30.15
N LYS A 539 -22.17 -22.51 -31.41
CA LYS A 539 -23.49 -22.11 -31.95
C LYS A 539 -24.61 -22.73 -31.13
N GLU A 540 -24.47 -24.00 -30.77
CA GLU A 540 -25.43 -24.78 -30.00
C GLU A 540 -25.60 -24.17 -28.59
N THR A 541 -24.51 -23.81 -27.92
CA THR A 541 -24.58 -23.14 -26.60
C THR A 541 -25.29 -21.79 -26.67
N GLN A 542 -25.22 -21.10 -27.81
CA GLN A 542 -25.92 -19.84 -28.02
C GLN A 542 -27.43 -20.08 -28.24
N SER A 543 -27.79 -21.07 -29.06
CA SER A 543 -29.18 -21.46 -29.29
C SER A 543 -29.89 -21.89 -28.00
N ILE A 544 -29.20 -22.66 -27.13
CA ILE A 544 -29.72 -23.04 -25.80
C ILE A 544 -30.05 -21.80 -24.95
N VAL A 545 -29.14 -20.81 -24.92
CA VAL A 545 -29.31 -19.58 -24.14
C VAL A 545 -30.44 -18.71 -24.69
N GLU A 546 -30.56 -18.61 -26.01
CA GLU A 546 -31.63 -17.89 -26.70
C GLU A 546 -33.00 -18.53 -26.43
N HIS A 547 -33.10 -19.86 -26.49
CA HIS A 547 -34.32 -20.60 -26.15
C HIS A 547 -34.82 -20.29 -24.72
N PHE A 548 -33.92 -20.27 -23.72
CA PHE A 548 -34.31 -19.89 -22.36
C PHE A 548 -34.73 -18.42 -22.25
N LYS A 549 -34.12 -17.52 -23.03
CA LYS A 549 -34.51 -16.11 -23.06
C LYS A 549 -35.96 -15.95 -23.52
N GLU A 550 -36.32 -16.65 -24.59
CA GLU A 550 -37.66 -16.61 -25.19
C GLU A 550 -38.70 -17.25 -24.27
N LYS A 551 -38.41 -18.44 -23.71
CA LYS A 551 -39.35 -19.17 -22.84
C LYS A 551 -39.62 -18.48 -21.50
N THR A 552 -38.61 -17.81 -20.93
CA THR A 552 -38.73 -17.21 -19.58
C THR A 552 -39.02 -15.71 -19.59
N ASN A 553 -38.80 -15.03 -20.71
CA ASN A 553 -38.82 -13.57 -20.83
C ASN A 553 -37.94 -12.84 -19.78
N LYS A 554 -36.87 -13.50 -19.30
CA LYS A 554 -35.94 -12.94 -18.30
C LYS A 554 -34.70 -12.33 -18.95
N GLU A 555 -34.15 -11.30 -18.32
CA GLU A 555 -32.89 -10.69 -18.74
C GLU A 555 -31.72 -11.67 -18.53
N ILE A 556 -30.85 -11.80 -19.55
CA ILE A 556 -29.63 -12.60 -19.46
C ILE A 556 -28.44 -11.72 -19.08
N ILE A 557 -27.77 -12.10 -18.00
CA ILE A 557 -26.52 -11.48 -17.56
C ILE A 557 -25.37 -12.35 -17.99
N LYS A 558 -24.62 -11.85 -18.98
CA LYS A 558 -23.41 -12.51 -19.45
C LYS A 558 -22.19 -12.15 -18.60
N PHE A 559 -21.44 -13.18 -18.23
CA PHE A 559 -20.04 -13.09 -17.84
C PHE A 559 -19.20 -13.76 -18.93
N ASP A 560 -18.13 -13.09 -19.35
CA ASP A 560 -17.26 -13.60 -20.41
C ASP A 560 -16.36 -14.69 -19.85
N GLY A 561 -16.38 -15.89 -20.44
CA GLY A 561 -15.50 -17.00 -20.07
C GLY A 561 -14.09 -16.90 -20.66
N ASN A 562 -13.86 -16.04 -21.65
CA ASN A 562 -12.59 -15.90 -22.38
C ASN A 562 -11.64 -14.88 -21.72
N GLU A 563 -11.57 -14.88 -20.38
CA GLU A 563 -10.89 -13.85 -19.58
C GLU A 563 -9.36 -13.88 -19.66
N ASN A 564 -8.79 -14.98 -20.18
CA ASN A 564 -7.37 -15.09 -20.50
C ASN A 564 -6.91 -13.98 -21.48
N VAL A 565 -7.80 -13.49 -22.37
CA VAL A 565 -7.53 -12.38 -23.30
C VAL A 565 -7.56 -11.00 -22.61
N LYS A 566 -8.36 -10.85 -21.54
CA LYS A 566 -8.56 -9.58 -20.82
C LYS A 566 -7.59 -9.36 -19.67
N CYS A 567 -6.87 -10.40 -19.26
CA CYS A 567 -5.93 -10.38 -18.12
C CYS A 567 -4.80 -9.34 -18.19
N PHE A 568 -4.45 -8.93 -19.40
CA PHE A 568 -3.47 -7.88 -19.69
C PHE A 568 -4.08 -6.67 -20.42
N SER A 569 -5.41 -6.57 -20.46
CA SER A 569 -6.12 -5.45 -21.08
C SER A 569 -6.40 -4.36 -20.04
N ARG A 570 -6.57 -3.11 -20.49
CA ARG A 570 -7.10 -2.02 -19.64
C ARG A 570 -8.61 -2.11 -19.43
N HIS A 571 -9.30 -3.04 -20.10
CA HIS A 571 -10.74 -3.21 -19.98
C HIS A 571 -11.07 -3.87 -18.64
N LYS A 572 -11.88 -3.17 -17.84
CA LYS A 572 -12.35 -3.66 -16.54
C LYS A 572 -13.32 -4.83 -16.80
N GLY A 573 -12.89 -6.06 -16.53
CA GLY A 573 -13.85 -7.15 -16.27
C GLY A 573 -14.71 -6.82 -15.04
N LYS A 574 -15.84 -7.51 -14.88
CA LYS A 574 -16.64 -7.44 -13.64
C LYS A 574 -15.79 -7.99 -12.48
N LEU A 575 -16.06 -7.57 -11.25
CA LEU A 575 -15.28 -8.06 -10.10
C LEU A 575 -15.60 -9.53 -9.83
N VAL A 576 -14.67 -10.26 -9.19
CA VAL A 576 -14.90 -11.65 -8.76
C VAL A 576 -16.11 -11.74 -7.83
N GLU A 577 -16.26 -10.76 -6.95
CA GLU A 577 -17.41 -10.66 -6.06
C GLU A 577 -18.75 -10.47 -6.82
N ASN A 578 -18.73 -9.78 -7.97
CA ASN A 578 -19.92 -9.63 -8.82
C ASN A 578 -20.30 -10.96 -9.51
N TRP A 579 -19.31 -11.72 -9.98
CA TRP A 579 -19.55 -13.04 -10.59
C TRP A 579 -20.20 -13.99 -9.60
N LEU A 580 -19.66 -14.08 -8.39
CA LEU A 580 -20.23 -14.92 -7.33
C LEU A 580 -21.63 -14.43 -6.90
N SER A 581 -21.83 -13.11 -6.76
CA SER A 581 -23.14 -12.54 -6.43
C SER A 581 -24.18 -12.82 -7.51
N ALA A 582 -23.81 -12.84 -8.79
CA ALA A 582 -24.72 -13.19 -9.87
C ALA A 582 -25.16 -14.66 -9.78
N ILE A 583 -24.27 -15.59 -9.47
CA ILE A 583 -24.64 -17.00 -9.28
C ILE A 583 -25.64 -17.15 -8.12
N ILE A 584 -25.39 -16.50 -7.00
CA ILE A 584 -26.22 -16.63 -5.80
C ILE A 584 -27.62 -16.04 -6.01
N ASN A 585 -27.70 -14.89 -6.69
CA ASN A 585 -28.91 -14.07 -6.72
C ASN A 585 -29.72 -14.18 -8.02
N SER A 586 -29.21 -14.81 -9.09
CA SER A 586 -29.98 -15.07 -10.31
C SER A 586 -30.93 -16.26 -10.17
N ASP A 587 -32.01 -16.27 -10.95
CA ASP A 587 -33.07 -17.28 -10.83
C ASP A 587 -32.68 -18.60 -11.48
N LEU A 588 -31.83 -18.56 -12.50
CA LEU A 588 -31.31 -19.73 -13.23
C LEU A 588 -29.88 -19.46 -13.70
N ILE A 589 -29.05 -20.49 -13.65
CA ILE A 589 -27.65 -20.44 -14.11
C ILE A 589 -27.49 -21.32 -15.36
N ILE A 590 -26.90 -20.79 -16.44
CA ILE A 590 -26.57 -21.56 -17.65
C ILE A 590 -25.06 -21.53 -17.83
N THR A 591 -24.42 -22.70 -17.78
CA THR A 591 -22.97 -22.77 -17.73
C THR A 591 -22.37 -24.08 -18.24
N ASP A 592 -21.15 -24.01 -18.75
CA ASP A 592 -20.26 -25.13 -19.04
C ASP A 592 -19.07 -25.17 -18.05
N SER A 593 -19.11 -24.35 -16.99
CA SER A 593 -17.99 -24.18 -16.05
C SER A 593 -18.19 -25.04 -14.81
N PHE A 594 -17.17 -25.86 -14.50
CA PHE A 594 -17.11 -26.64 -13.26
C PHE A 594 -17.37 -25.81 -12.00
N HIS A 595 -16.70 -24.67 -11.84
CA HIS A 595 -16.87 -23.84 -10.64
C HIS A 595 -18.24 -23.18 -10.59
N CYS A 596 -18.85 -22.86 -11.72
CA CYS A 596 -20.19 -22.30 -11.75
C CYS A 596 -21.23 -23.33 -11.32
N VAL A 597 -21.10 -24.59 -11.77
CA VAL A 597 -21.89 -25.73 -11.27
C VAL A 597 -21.65 -25.95 -9.77
N ALA A 598 -20.39 -25.98 -9.33
CA ALA A 598 -20.03 -26.14 -7.93
C ALA A 598 -20.69 -25.09 -7.02
N PHE A 599 -20.64 -23.80 -7.40
CA PHE A 599 -21.31 -22.74 -6.65
C PHE A 599 -22.83 -22.83 -6.74
N SER A 600 -23.38 -23.27 -7.87
CA SER A 600 -24.83 -23.49 -7.99
C SER A 600 -25.30 -24.56 -7.00
N LEU A 601 -24.56 -25.67 -6.86
CA LEU A 601 -24.82 -26.72 -5.87
C LEU A 601 -24.65 -26.21 -4.43
N ILE A 602 -23.55 -25.49 -4.13
CA ILE A 602 -23.32 -24.91 -2.80
C ILE A 602 -24.50 -24.01 -2.39
N PHE A 603 -25.08 -23.26 -3.31
CA PHE A 603 -26.16 -22.32 -3.03
C PHE A 603 -27.56 -22.83 -3.37
N ASN A 604 -27.72 -24.13 -3.67
CA ASN A 604 -29.00 -24.75 -4.03
C ASN A 604 -29.73 -24.04 -5.20
N LYS A 605 -28.96 -23.50 -6.16
CA LYS A 605 -29.51 -22.80 -7.33
C LYS A 605 -29.91 -23.81 -8.39
N PRO A 606 -31.01 -23.57 -9.14
CA PRO A 606 -31.27 -24.31 -10.35
C PRO A 606 -30.26 -23.91 -11.42
N PHE A 607 -29.78 -24.89 -12.19
CA PHE A 607 -28.78 -24.65 -13.23
C PHE A 607 -28.94 -25.62 -14.39
N VAL A 608 -28.45 -25.19 -15.56
CA VAL A 608 -28.30 -25.98 -16.77
C VAL A 608 -26.81 -26.24 -16.96
N CYS A 609 -26.43 -27.52 -16.94
CA CYS A 609 -25.05 -27.96 -17.13
C CYS A 609 -24.82 -28.33 -18.59
N ILE A 610 -24.16 -27.47 -19.35
CA ILE A 610 -23.83 -27.72 -20.74
C ILE A 610 -22.59 -28.60 -20.82
N LYS A 611 -22.65 -29.65 -21.64
CA LYS A 611 -21.50 -30.54 -21.86
C LYS A 611 -20.36 -29.76 -22.52
N ASN A 612 -19.14 -29.96 -22.01
CA ASN A 612 -17.94 -29.60 -22.74
C ASN A 612 -16.85 -30.67 -22.59
N THR A 613 -16.01 -30.79 -23.60
CA THR A 613 -14.96 -31.82 -23.67
C THR A 613 -13.89 -31.67 -22.58
N HIS A 614 -13.74 -30.48 -22.00
CA HIS A 614 -12.69 -30.17 -21.02
C HIS A 614 -13.07 -30.41 -19.54
N ALA A 615 -14.36 -30.52 -19.21
CA ALA A 615 -14.84 -30.65 -17.83
C ALA A 615 -15.86 -31.77 -17.61
N THR A 616 -16.32 -32.47 -18.66
CA THR A 616 -17.31 -33.57 -18.56
C THR A 616 -17.00 -34.57 -17.44
N VAL A 617 -15.77 -35.09 -17.39
CA VAL A 617 -15.35 -36.08 -16.37
C VAL A 617 -15.49 -35.51 -14.94
N ARG A 618 -15.28 -34.20 -14.76
CA ARG A 618 -15.42 -33.55 -13.45
C ARG A 618 -16.87 -33.40 -13.03
N PHE A 619 -17.77 -33.14 -13.98
CA PHE A 619 -19.20 -33.06 -13.71
C PHE A 619 -19.73 -34.42 -13.28
N THR A 620 -19.48 -35.46 -14.08
CA THR A 620 -19.96 -36.82 -13.79
C THR A 620 -19.38 -37.35 -12.48
N SER A 621 -18.09 -37.17 -12.22
CA SER A 621 -17.47 -37.56 -10.93
C SER A 621 -18.12 -36.85 -9.73
N LEU A 622 -18.47 -35.57 -9.88
CA LEU A 622 -19.11 -34.79 -8.82
C LEU A 622 -20.56 -35.23 -8.60
N PHE A 623 -21.34 -35.39 -9.67
CA PHE A 623 -22.74 -35.80 -9.60
C PHE A 623 -22.89 -37.20 -9.00
N ASN A 624 -22.04 -38.15 -9.43
CA ASN A 624 -21.97 -39.49 -8.83
C ASN A 624 -21.65 -39.43 -7.34
N ARG A 625 -20.67 -38.62 -6.93
CA ARG A 625 -20.32 -38.47 -5.50
C ARG A 625 -21.44 -37.85 -4.67
N LEU A 626 -22.24 -36.98 -5.26
CA LEU A 626 -23.40 -36.38 -4.62
C LEU A 626 -24.65 -37.28 -4.69
N GLY A 627 -24.61 -38.36 -5.50
CA GLY A 627 -25.73 -39.27 -5.75
C GLY A 627 -26.89 -38.62 -6.50
N ILE A 628 -26.60 -37.62 -7.33
CA ILE A 628 -27.60 -36.93 -8.16
C ILE A 628 -27.36 -37.26 -9.63
N ASP A 629 -28.44 -37.34 -10.39
CA ASP A 629 -28.41 -37.53 -11.84
C ASP A 629 -28.82 -36.23 -12.52
N ILE A 630 -27.82 -35.44 -12.94
CA ILE A 630 -28.04 -34.20 -13.67
C ILE A 630 -27.52 -34.40 -15.10
N PRO A 631 -28.40 -34.35 -16.11
CA PRO A 631 -28.00 -34.54 -17.49
C PRO A 631 -27.09 -33.41 -17.97
N LEU A 632 -26.12 -33.77 -18.81
CA LEU A 632 -25.28 -32.82 -19.52
C LEU A 632 -25.94 -32.46 -20.84
N ILE A 633 -26.29 -31.20 -21.02
CA ILE A 633 -27.04 -30.71 -22.18
C ILE A 633 -26.10 -30.51 -23.37
N GLU A 634 -26.47 -31.07 -24.52
CA GLU A 634 -25.76 -30.91 -25.80
C GLU A 634 -26.59 -30.13 -26.82
N SER A 635 -27.93 -30.25 -26.76
CA SER A 635 -28.84 -29.58 -27.69
C SER A 635 -30.10 -29.01 -27.04
N ILE A 636 -30.98 -28.38 -27.82
CA ILE A 636 -32.26 -27.84 -27.34
C ILE A 636 -33.23 -28.99 -27.02
N GLU A 637 -33.19 -30.08 -27.79
CA GLU A 637 -34.04 -31.26 -27.60
C GLU A 637 -33.81 -31.93 -26.24
N ASP A 638 -32.58 -31.86 -25.72
CA ASP A 638 -32.25 -32.34 -24.37
C ASP A 638 -32.99 -31.53 -23.30
N LEU A 639 -33.17 -30.21 -23.50
CA LEU A 639 -33.76 -29.30 -22.50
C LEU A 639 -35.21 -29.63 -22.16
N GLU A 640 -35.98 -30.15 -23.13
CA GLU A 640 -37.38 -30.49 -22.92
C GLU A 640 -37.57 -31.71 -22.01
N ARG A 641 -36.52 -32.50 -21.81
CA ARG A 641 -36.54 -33.75 -21.04
C ARG A 641 -35.92 -33.61 -19.65
N VAL A 642 -35.44 -32.41 -19.28
CA VAL A 642 -34.60 -32.20 -18.09
C VAL A 642 -35.39 -31.52 -16.97
N SER A 643 -35.42 -32.17 -15.80
CA SER A 643 -35.80 -31.51 -14.55
C SER A 643 -34.65 -30.62 -14.06
N LEU A 644 -34.95 -29.36 -13.75
CA LEU A 644 -34.02 -28.44 -13.10
C LEU A 644 -33.99 -28.59 -11.57
N ASP A 645 -34.85 -29.46 -11.02
CA ASP A 645 -34.88 -29.76 -9.59
C ASP A 645 -34.08 -31.03 -9.30
N TYR A 646 -33.30 -30.96 -8.22
CA TYR A 646 -32.48 -32.04 -7.69
C TYR A 646 -32.64 -32.08 -6.17
N ASP A 647 -32.36 -33.21 -5.54
CA ASP A 647 -32.49 -33.35 -4.08
C ASP A 647 -31.45 -32.47 -3.37
N LYS A 648 -31.89 -31.26 -3.00
CA LYS A 648 -31.07 -30.27 -2.28
C LYS A 648 -30.66 -30.79 -0.91
N LYS A 649 -31.48 -31.60 -0.24
CA LYS A 649 -31.14 -32.12 1.10
C LYS A 649 -29.96 -33.10 0.96
N GLN A 650 -30.09 -34.07 0.06
CA GLN A 650 -29.02 -35.03 -0.24
C GLN A 650 -27.73 -34.32 -0.67
N VAL A 651 -27.82 -33.33 -1.57
CA VAL A 651 -26.64 -32.54 -2.00
C VAL A 651 -25.99 -31.84 -0.81
N ASN A 652 -26.74 -31.18 0.05
CA ASN A 652 -26.17 -30.49 1.21
C ASN A 652 -25.52 -31.46 2.22
N ASP A 653 -26.13 -32.63 2.46
CA ASP A 653 -25.58 -33.66 3.33
C ASP A 653 -24.26 -34.21 2.77
N GLN A 654 -24.21 -34.53 1.47
CA GLN A 654 -23.00 -35.02 0.82
C GLN A 654 -21.90 -33.95 0.72
N LEU A 655 -22.25 -32.69 0.46
CA LEU A 655 -21.28 -31.58 0.52
C LEU A 655 -20.69 -31.40 1.92
N SER A 656 -21.49 -31.62 2.98
CA SER A 656 -21.00 -31.62 4.36
C SER A 656 -20.00 -32.76 4.61
N ASN A 657 -20.28 -33.96 4.11
CA ASN A 657 -19.37 -35.11 4.20
C ASN A 657 -18.06 -34.86 3.43
N ILE A 658 -18.15 -34.34 2.20
CA ILE A 658 -16.99 -33.94 1.39
C ILE A 658 -16.14 -32.93 2.16
N ARG A 659 -16.77 -31.91 2.75
CA ARG A 659 -16.07 -30.89 3.53
C ARG A 659 -15.37 -31.49 4.75
N LYS A 660 -16.07 -32.27 5.57
CA LYS A 660 -15.51 -32.90 6.78
C LYS A 660 -14.32 -33.79 6.44
N PHE A 661 -14.46 -34.63 5.42
CA PHE A 661 -13.37 -35.51 4.96
C PHE A 661 -12.17 -34.71 4.46
N ALA A 662 -12.41 -33.69 3.63
CA ALA A 662 -11.34 -32.82 3.13
C ALA A 662 -10.59 -32.10 4.25
N LEU A 663 -11.32 -31.50 5.20
CA LEU A 663 -10.73 -30.78 6.32
C LEU A 663 -9.90 -31.71 7.21
N SER A 664 -10.41 -32.90 7.53
CA SER A 664 -9.68 -33.92 8.29
C SER A 664 -8.35 -34.27 7.63
N LYS A 665 -8.35 -34.52 6.31
CA LYS A 665 -7.13 -34.84 5.57
C LYS A 665 -6.14 -33.68 5.47
N ILE A 666 -6.63 -32.46 5.27
CA ILE A 666 -5.77 -31.27 5.25
C ILE A 666 -5.14 -31.03 6.62
N GLU A 667 -5.90 -31.19 7.70
CA GLU A 667 -5.42 -31.06 9.07
C GLU A 667 -4.38 -32.14 9.43
N GLU A 668 -4.63 -33.39 9.04
CA GLU A 668 -3.68 -34.51 9.16
C GLU A 668 -2.36 -34.17 8.44
N ALA A 669 -2.42 -33.74 7.18
CA ALA A 669 -1.24 -33.39 6.40
C ALA A 669 -0.46 -32.20 6.98
N LEU A 670 -1.16 -31.18 7.48
CA LEU A 670 -0.54 -30.00 8.08
C LEU A 670 0.10 -30.27 9.43
N SER A 671 -0.51 -31.10 10.27
CA SER A 671 -0.05 -31.42 11.63
C SER A 671 1.12 -32.41 11.65
N LYS A 672 1.14 -33.42 10.76
CA LYS A 672 2.16 -34.48 10.75
C LYS A 672 3.58 -33.94 10.52
N PRO A 673 4.57 -34.12 11.41
CA PRO A 673 5.91 -33.56 11.20
C PRO A 673 6.62 -34.16 9.97
N LYS A 674 7.50 -33.38 9.32
CA LYS A 674 8.36 -33.89 8.24
C LYS A 674 9.44 -34.78 8.85
N VAL A 675 9.46 -36.06 8.46
CA VAL A 675 10.53 -37.02 8.79
C VAL A 675 11.32 -37.29 7.51
N LEU A 676 12.65 -37.21 7.59
CA LEU A 676 13.56 -37.51 6.49
C LEU A 676 14.22 -38.85 6.74
N THR A 677 14.05 -39.81 5.83
CA THR A 677 14.78 -41.09 5.87
C THR A 677 16.11 -40.96 5.12
N ASN A 678 17.09 -41.83 5.43
CA ASN A 678 18.38 -41.86 4.71
C ASN A 678 18.18 -42.15 3.22
N GLU A 679 17.24 -43.04 2.89
CA GLU A 679 16.84 -43.35 1.51
C GLU A 679 16.32 -42.11 0.76
N GLN A 680 15.46 -41.30 1.39
CA GLN A 680 14.96 -40.05 0.79
C GLN A 680 16.08 -39.02 0.57
N ILE A 681 17.09 -39.01 1.43
CA ILE A 681 18.27 -38.13 1.27
C ILE A 681 19.09 -38.57 0.05
N GLU A 682 19.26 -39.87 -0.16
CA GLU A 682 19.98 -40.41 -1.32
C GLU A 682 19.23 -40.21 -2.63
N GLN A 683 17.92 -40.49 -2.64
CA GLN A 683 17.02 -40.19 -3.76
C GLN A 683 17.07 -38.71 -4.16
N GLU A 684 17.13 -37.79 -3.19
CA GLU A 684 17.25 -36.36 -3.48
C GLU A 684 18.61 -36.00 -4.12
N LYS A 685 19.71 -36.69 -3.77
CA LYS A 685 21.02 -36.47 -4.43
C LYS A 685 20.97 -36.88 -5.90
N GLU A 686 20.32 -37.98 -6.23
CA GLU A 686 20.11 -38.41 -7.61
C GLU A 686 19.22 -37.43 -8.38
N PHE A 687 18.14 -36.97 -7.75
CA PHE A 687 17.28 -35.94 -8.33
C PHE A 687 18.00 -34.64 -8.61
N GLN A 688 18.91 -34.19 -7.75
CA GLN A 688 19.67 -32.97 -8.02
C GLN A 688 20.53 -33.09 -9.29
N LYS A 689 21.06 -34.29 -9.59
CA LYS A 689 21.77 -34.58 -10.86
C LYS A 689 20.81 -34.51 -12.04
N LEU A 690 19.64 -35.16 -11.96
CA LEU A 690 18.59 -35.12 -12.99
C LEU A 690 18.06 -33.70 -13.24
N ASN A 691 17.77 -32.96 -12.17
CA ASN A 691 17.25 -31.60 -12.19
C ASN A 691 18.24 -30.61 -12.84
N LYS A 692 19.55 -30.79 -12.62
CA LYS A 692 20.58 -29.99 -13.31
C LYS A 692 20.53 -30.20 -14.82
N LYS A 693 20.49 -31.46 -15.28
CA LYS A 693 20.38 -31.84 -16.70
C LYS A 693 19.09 -31.32 -17.35
N PHE A 694 17.96 -31.39 -16.65
CA PHE A 694 16.66 -30.92 -17.16
C PHE A 694 16.56 -29.39 -17.26
N ILE A 695 17.13 -28.65 -16.28
CA ILE A 695 17.13 -27.17 -16.28
C ILE A 695 18.07 -26.58 -17.35
N GLU A 696 19.23 -27.21 -17.59
CA GLU A 696 20.20 -26.78 -18.60
C GLU A 696 19.61 -26.84 -20.02
N ASN A 697 18.78 -27.83 -20.32
CA ASN A 697 18.13 -28.00 -21.62
C ASN A 697 16.89 -27.09 -21.85
N SER A 698 16.36 -26.43 -20.81
CA SER A 698 15.05 -25.76 -20.87
C SER A 698 15.08 -24.22 -20.84
N THR A 699 16.24 -23.55 -20.70
CA THR A 699 16.26 -22.07 -20.65
C THR A 699 17.56 -21.36 -21.15
N PRO A 700 17.67 -21.04 -22.46
CA PRO A 700 18.71 -20.13 -22.97
C PRO A 700 18.35 -18.64 -22.89
N TRP A 701 17.12 -18.26 -23.25
CA TRP A 701 16.80 -16.87 -23.59
C TRP A 701 16.67 -15.90 -22.39
N TYR A 702 16.05 -16.36 -21.29
CA TYR A 702 15.79 -15.51 -20.12
C TYR A 702 17.04 -15.17 -19.30
N LYS A 703 18.09 -16.01 -19.36
CA LYS A 703 19.37 -15.73 -18.69
C LYS A 703 20.12 -14.58 -19.36
N LYS A 704 20.03 -14.45 -20.69
CA LYS A 704 20.84 -13.51 -21.48
C LYS A 704 20.25 -12.09 -21.56
N ASN A 705 18.93 -11.94 -21.40
CA ASN A 705 18.21 -10.69 -21.72
C ASN A 705 17.45 -10.07 -20.52
N LYS A 706 17.94 -10.25 -19.30
CA LYS A 706 17.25 -9.85 -18.06
C LYS A 706 16.96 -8.34 -17.97
N LEU A 707 17.89 -7.47 -18.37
CA LEU A 707 17.67 -6.02 -18.37
C LEU A 707 16.80 -5.57 -19.56
N PHE A 708 16.93 -6.21 -20.72
CA PHE A 708 16.16 -5.91 -21.92
C PHE A 708 14.68 -6.32 -21.77
N TYR A 709 14.41 -7.49 -21.18
CA TYR A 709 13.05 -7.97 -20.94
C TYR A 709 12.28 -7.09 -19.95
N PHE A 710 12.93 -6.64 -18.86
CA PHE A 710 12.29 -5.86 -17.79
C PHE A 710 12.36 -4.33 -17.99
N GLY A 711 13.41 -3.82 -18.64
CA GLY A 711 13.56 -2.40 -18.91
C GLY A 711 12.83 -1.93 -20.16
N ILE A 712 12.70 -2.82 -21.17
CA ILE A 712 12.24 -2.44 -22.51
C ILE A 712 11.02 -3.29 -22.93
N ILE A 713 11.05 -4.62 -22.82
CA ILE A 713 9.98 -5.46 -23.39
C ILE A 713 8.65 -5.34 -22.63
N ILE A 714 8.65 -5.57 -21.31
CA ILE A 714 7.43 -5.50 -20.50
C ILE A 714 6.81 -4.09 -20.47
N PRO A 715 7.58 -3.00 -20.27
CA PRO A 715 6.99 -1.68 -20.18
C PRO A 715 6.70 -1.02 -21.53
N PHE A 716 7.44 -1.37 -22.59
CA PHE A 716 7.38 -0.66 -23.88
C PHE A 716 7.01 -1.54 -25.09
N VAL A 717 7.59 -2.74 -25.25
CA VAL A 717 7.39 -3.56 -26.46
C VAL A 717 6.06 -4.31 -26.45
N ILE A 718 5.60 -4.85 -25.32
CA ILE A 718 4.30 -5.52 -25.24
C ILE A 718 3.14 -4.54 -25.53
N PRO A 719 3.16 -3.29 -25.02
CA PRO A 719 2.23 -2.25 -25.47
C PRO A 719 2.39 -1.86 -26.94
N PHE A 720 3.62 -1.78 -27.47
CA PHE A 720 3.91 -1.27 -28.82
C PHE A 720 3.65 -2.30 -29.94
N LEU A 721 4.00 -3.58 -29.75
CA LEU A 721 3.61 -4.66 -30.66
C LEU A 721 2.09 -4.84 -30.71
N ARG A 722 1.39 -4.49 -29.62
CA ARG A 722 -0.07 -4.48 -29.55
C ARG A 722 -0.67 -3.26 -30.25
N LEU A 723 -0.07 -2.08 -30.11
CA LEU A 723 -0.42 -0.90 -30.92
C LEU A 723 -0.29 -1.21 -32.43
N LYS A 724 0.78 -1.89 -32.83
CA LYS A 724 1.00 -2.32 -34.23
C LYS A 724 -0.03 -3.37 -34.68
N ARG A 725 -0.42 -4.31 -33.81
CA ARG A 725 -1.43 -5.33 -34.12
C ARG A 725 -2.87 -4.80 -34.15
N ASP A 726 -3.17 -3.76 -33.35
CA ASP A 726 -4.46 -3.05 -33.32
C ASP A 726 -4.58 -2.05 -34.48
N LEU A 727 -3.46 -1.48 -34.96
CA LEU A 727 -3.40 -0.65 -36.16
C LEU A 727 -3.45 -1.46 -37.47
N CYS A 728 -3.09 -2.74 -37.46
CA CYS A 728 -3.24 -3.64 -38.61
C CYS A 728 -4.58 -4.39 -38.65
N ARG A 729 -5.49 -4.15 -37.70
CA ARG A 729 -6.85 -4.74 -37.64
C ARG A 729 -7.98 -3.69 -37.71
N LYS A 730 -7.63 -2.42 -37.86
CA LYS A 730 -8.48 -1.39 -38.46
C LYS A 730 -8.05 -1.24 -39.90
#